data_AF-A0A518JSH8-F1
#
_entry.id   AF-A0A518JSH8-F1
#
_cell.length_a   1.000
_cell.length_b   1.000
_cell.length_c   1.000
_cell.angle_alpha   90.00
_cell.angle_beta   90.00
_cell.angle_gamma   90.00
#
_symmetry.space_group_name_H-M   'P 1'
#
loop_
_entity.id
_entity.type
_entity.pdbx_description
1 polymer ?
#
loop_
_entity_poly.entity_id
_entity_poly.type
_entity_poly.pdbx_seq_one_letter_code
_entity_poly.pdbx_strand_id
1 'polypeptide(L)'
;MTRCTSVDPFPRAVWLCLFTLATCGGLRAQTPIVAPSVVFAETDGMLAVEAEHFFQQTLSDTRAFYLTHATQTPAAQPDGDPTHVAGASGGAYLEILPDTRRNHGHKLVKGVNFAPEAGAMAVLHYKVHIANPGRYYVWVRAYSTGSEDNGLHVGIDGQWPASGQRMQWCEGKNGWRWESKQRTDQQHCGEPYKIFLDIESAGEHVIQFSMREDGFEFDKWLLTRERDFTRPNGVGPSPVVHSGTLPKPFPMVPAAAAAAQRSSPTKPSSLQPLQLPRRRDGDGRVSVSGETKQWHKVTLDLNGPFAHEKDNAPNPFTDYRMTVRFTHDDGKAYTVPGYFAADGNAANSSAESGTVWRAHFAPDRTGTWNYVVSFDQGNGAALDSAVDATPMQPFDGVSGSLEIEASDKRGRDLRGQGRLQYVGKHYLQFAGSQKYFLKVGADAPETLLAYADFDNTIAGNPKKAPIKTWGPHRNDWNPGDPTWGDQKGRGLIGAINYLSGKGCNAFSFLTYNAGGDGDNVWPFIQREDKLHYDCSKLDQWGIVFDHGTARGMYLHFKLQETENDDHRTGKGKQGFVPECFDDGNLGVQRKLYCRELVARFGHNLALNWNIGEENTQSTEQQVAMIDYLAELDPYDHHIVLHTYPGQHDRIYGALLGERSKLTGVSLQNSSLQATHADTLRWVRESARVGRPWVVAFDESGSAAHAQAPDLGYRGFDGHDRTGKMAETQHDVRKLTLWGTLMAGGAGNEYYFGYQFDENDIVCQDWRSRDQSWDYCRIAIAFFHDNAIPFWEMKNADALVGNDDHGDSKFCFAKPGEIYLVYLPDGVTSELDLSNVDGSFRVHWYNPRVGGDLATGSIKSVQGGSKVALGAAPQDADEDWLVVLRKD
;
A
#
# COMPACT_ATOMS: atom_id res chain seq x y z
N MET A 1 30.71 82.05 -21.21
CA MET A 1 31.58 82.69 -22.22
C MET A 1 32.33 81.58 -22.95
N THR A 2 32.28 81.60 -24.29
CA THR A 2 33.23 80.98 -25.26
C THR A 2 33.39 79.44 -25.22
N ARG A 3 32.86 78.66 -26.19
CA ARG A 3 33.47 78.26 -27.50
C ARG A 3 34.96 77.90 -27.38
N CYS A 4 35.55 76.89 -28.03
CA CYS A 4 35.20 75.80 -28.94
C CYS A 4 36.57 75.13 -29.22
N THR A 5 36.64 73.81 -29.45
CA THR A 5 37.35 73.27 -30.63
C THR A 5 36.83 71.87 -30.95
N SER A 6 36.50 71.74 -32.23
CA SER A 6 35.92 70.64 -32.99
C SER A 6 36.98 69.69 -33.53
N VAL A 7 36.60 68.43 -33.79
CA VAL A 7 36.83 67.75 -35.09
C VAL A 7 35.62 66.86 -35.40
N ASP A 8 35.33 66.78 -36.70
CA ASP A 8 34.06 66.60 -37.41
C ASP A 8 33.41 65.21 -37.52
N PRO A 9 32.16 65.14 -38.03
CA PRO A 9 31.32 63.95 -38.17
C PRO A 9 31.33 63.33 -39.59
N PHE A 10 30.99 62.04 -39.69
CA PHE A 10 30.66 61.36 -40.95
C PHE A 10 29.12 61.29 -41.19
N PRO A 11 28.64 61.21 -42.45
CA PRO A 11 27.32 61.64 -42.84
C PRO A 11 26.27 60.53 -43.03
N ARG A 12 25.03 60.97 -42.81
CA ARG A 12 23.73 60.66 -43.44
C ARG A 12 23.51 59.31 -44.16
N ALA A 13 22.48 58.65 -43.65
CA ALA A 13 21.71 57.56 -44.19
C ALA A 13 21.11 57.82 -45.59
N VAL A 14 21.08 56.76 -46.40
CA VAL A 14 20.12 56.52 -47.48
C VAL A 14 19.54 55.13 -47.27
N TRP A 15 18.22 55.05 -47.32
CA TRP A 15 17.41 53.83 -47.27
C TRP A 15 17.76 52.87 -48.42
N LEU A 16 17.98 51.59 -48.08
CA LEU A 16 17.86 50.48 -49.02
C LEU A 16 17.19 49.29 -48.30
N CYS A 17 16.04 48.86 -48.82
CA CYS A 17 15.36 47.64 -48.41
C CYS A 17 16.31 46.44 -48.53
N LEU A 18 16.47 45.68 -47.44
CA LEU A 18 17.06 44.36 -47.45
C LEU A 18 16.07 43.39 -46.82
N PHE A 19 15.53 42.54 -47.68
CA PHE A 19 14.69 41.41 -47.34
C PHE A 19 15.37 40.54 -46.27
N THR A 20 14.57 40.17 -45.28
CA THR A 20 14.82 39.14 -44.27
C THR A 20 15.21 37.81 -44.91
N LEU A 21 16.44 37.35 -44.67
CA LEU A 21 16.83 35.94 -44.77
C LEU A 21 16.72 35.31 -43.38
N ALA A 22 15.48 35.09 -42.96
CA ALA A 22 15.14 34.20 -41.85
C ALA A 22 13.93 33.39 -42.31
N THR A 23 14.15 32.17 -42.80
CA THR A 23 13.19 31.07 -42.98
C THR A 23 13.77 30.04 -43.95
N CYS A 24 14.40 28.98 -43.45
CA CYS A 24 14.67 27.81 -44.29
C CYS A 24 14.53 26.48 -43.51
N GLY A 25 14.61 26.50 -42.18
CA GLY A 25 14.37 25.32 -41.33
C GLY A 25 12.89 24.96 -41.15
N GLY A 26 12.01 25.94 -40.85
CA GLY A 26 10.61 25.68 -40.49
C GLY A 26 9.71 25.13 -41.62
N LEU A 27 9.95 25.53 -42.87
CA LEU A 27 9.18 25.06 -44.03
C LEU A 27 9.50 23.60 -44.41
N ARG A 28 10.71 23.11 -44.10
CA ARG A 28 11.12 21.73 -44.41
C ARG A 28 10.45 20.70 -43.51
N ALA A 29 10.15 21.04 -42.26
CA ALA A 29 9.54 20.13 -41.29
C ALA A 29 8.03 19.90 -41.51
N GLN A 30 7.33 20.79 -42.23
CA GLN A 30 5.91 20.61 -42.57
C GLN A 30 5.68 19.90 -43.92
N THR A 31 6.74 19.75 -44.72
CA THR A 31 6.64 19.22 -46.08
C THR A 31 6.49 17.70 -46.06
N PRO A 32 5.53 17.12 -46.81
CA PRO A 32 5.42 15.68 -46.96
C PRO A 32 6.74 15.02 -47.39
N ILE A 33 7.15 13.95 -46.71
CA ILE A 33 8.31 13.13 -47.10
C ILE A 33 7.92 11.96 -48.02
N VAL A 34 6.61 11.80 -48.25
CA VAL A 34 6.01 10.75 -49.07
C VAL A 34 5.35 11.37 -50.30
N ALA A 35 5.56 10.76 -51.46
CA ALA A 35 4.94 11.20 -52.71
C ALA A 35 3.44 10.82 -52.76
N PRO A 36 2.58 11.60 -53.43
CA PRO A 36 1.16 11.26 -53.62
C PRO A 36 0.88 9.94 -54.36
N SER A 37 1.90 9.28 -54.91
CA SER A 37 1.81 7.95 -55.54
C SER A 37 1.94 6.79 -54.56
N VAL A 38 2.30 7.05 -53.29
CA VAL A 38 2.35 6.02 -52.25
C VAL A 38 0.96 5.75 -51.72
N VAL A 39 0.58 4.48 -51.73
CA VAL A 39 -0.71 3.97 -51.24
C VAL A 39 -0.41 2.82 -50.29
N PHE A 40 -0.96 2.84 -49.07
CA PHE A 40 -0.78 1.77 -48.10
C PHE A 40 -1.84 0.66 -48.29
N ALA A 41 -1.45 -0.60 -48.14
CA ALA A 41 -2.34 -1.73 -48.33
C ALA A 41 -2.99 -2.15 -47.00
N GLU A 42 -4.32 -2.27 -47.00
CA GLU A 42 -5.00 -3.10 -46.02
C GLU A 42 -4.82 -4.58 -46.41
N THR A 43 -4.48 -5.40 -45.42
CA THR A 43 -4.27 -6.84 -45.56
C THR A 43 -4.99 -7.56 -44.42
N ASP A 44 -5.87 -8.51 -44.74
CA ASP A 44 -6.60 -9.36 -43.78
C ASP A 44 -7.33 -8.60 -42.65
N GLY A 45 -7.91 -7.45 -42.98
CA GLY A 45 -8.64 -6.59 -42.07
C GLY A 45 -7.77 -5.66 -41.23
N MET A 46 -6.47 -5.53 -41.53
CA MET A 46 -5.51 -4.70 -40.82
C MET A 46 -4.71 -3.78 -41.76
N LEU A 47 -4.46 -2.55 -41.34
CA LEU A 47 -3.63 -1.57 -42.04
C LEU A 47 -2.85 -0.77 -41.00
N ALA A 48 -1.55 -0.51 -41.22
CA ALA A 48 -0.74 0.35 -40.35
C ALA A 48 0.08 1.34 -41.17
N VAL A 49 0.28 2.55 -40.63
CA VAL A 49 0.98 3.65 -41.31
C VAL A 49 1.72 4.52 -40.28
N GLU A 50 2.97 4.88 -40.58
CA GLU A 50 3.74 5.85 -39.77
C GLU A 50 3.15 7.27 -39.95
N ALA A 51 3.07 8.05 -38.88
CA ALA A 51 2.44 9.37 -38.93
C ALA A 51 3.17 10.31 -39.91
N GLU A 52 4.50 10.26 -39.98
CA GLU A 52 5.30 11.08 -40.89
C GLU A 52 5.12 10.72 -42.37
N HIS A 53 4.45 9.62 -42.70
CA HIS A 53 4.23 9.18 -44.07
C HIS A 53 2.98 9.78 -44.75
N PHE A 54 2.53 10.95 -44.30
CA PHE A 54 1.48 11.70 -44.98
C PHE A 54 1.96 12.20 -46.36
N PHE A 55 1.06 12.22 -47.35
CA PHE A 55 1.39 12.76 -48.68
C PHE A 55 0.98 14.23 -48.85
N GLN A 56 0.11 14.73 -47.96
CA GLN A 56 -0.40 16.09 -47.98
C GLN A 56 -0.80 16.54 -46.58
N GLN A 57 -0.58 17.82 -46.27
CA GLN A 57 -1.09 18.51 -45.11
C GLN A 57 -1.85 19.77 -45.56
N THR A 58 -3.00 20.08 -44.96
CA THR A 58 -3.83 21.25 -45.27
C THR A 58 -4.29 21.98 -44.00
N LEU A 59 -4.82 23.20 -44.14
CA LEU A 59 -5.33 24.01 -43.03
C LEU A 59 -4.28 24.27 -41.93
N SER A 60 -3.06 24.57 -42.38
CA SER A 60 -1.84 24.64 -41.55
C SER A 60 -1.44 26.07 -41.14
N ASP A 61 -2.28 27.08 -41.41
CA ASP A 61 -1.92 28.49 -41.21
C ASP A 61 -1.81 28.89 -39.73
N THR A 62 -2.63 28.27 -38.87
CA THR A 62 -2.67 28.58 -37.42
C THR A 62 -1.86 27.59 -36.60
N ARG A 63 -1.95 26.31 -36.94
CA ARG A 63 -1.22 25.18 -36.37
C ARG A 63 -0.89 24.21 -37.49
N ALA A 64 0.22 23.53 -37.39
CA ALA A 64 0.61 22.49 -38.32
C ALA A 64 1.30 21.36 -37.58
N PHE A 65 1.26 20.16 -38.14
CA PHE A 65 2.16 19.09 -37.78
C PHE A 65 3.54 19.35 -38.37
N TYR A 66 4.56 19.23 -37.53
CA TYR A 66 5.95 19.34 -37.90
C TYR A 66 6.70 18.05 -37.61
N LEU A 67 7.54 17.64 -38.54
CA LEU A 67 8.38 16.46 -38.44
C LEU A 67 9.58 16.69 -37.51
N THR A 68 9.66 15.84 -36.49
CA THR A 68 10.76 15.76 -35.54
C THR A 68 11.47 14.41 -35.65
N HIS A 69 12.81 14.43 -35.75
CA HIS A 69 13.65 13.23 -35.78
C HIS A 69 15.04 13.53 -35.19
N ALA A 70 15.92 12.52 -35.11
CA ALA A 70 17.19 12.56 -34.36
C ALA A 70 18.12 13.75 -34.67
N THR A 71 17.96 14.38 -35.82
CA THR A 71 18.81 15.49 -36.29
C THR A 71 18.00 16.72 -36.67
N GLN A 72 16.70 16.76 -36.38
CA GLN A 72 15.81 17.86 -36.71
C GLN A 72 14.74 18.03 -35.63
N THR A 73 14.72 19.20 -35.00
CA THR A 73 13.64 19.67 -34.15
C THR A 73 13.07 20.95 -34.79
N PRO A 74 11.75 21.08 -34.95
CA PRO A 74 11.12 22.27 -35.52
C PRO A 74 11.45 23.54 -34.73
N ALA A 75 11.63 24.67 -35.41
CA ALA A 75 11.86 25.97 -34.77
C ALA A 75 10.55 26.72 -34.43
N ALA A 76 9.39 26.05 -34.54
CA ALA A 76 8.10 26.65 -34.25
C ALA A 76 7.96 26.83 -32.73
N GLN A 77 7.65 28.05 -32.29
CA GLN A 77 7.61 28.42 -30.87
C GLN A 77 6.29 29.14 -30.55
N PRO A 78 5.79 29.06 -29.30
CA PRO A 78 6.33 28.25 -28.21
C PRO A 78 6.24 26.74 -28.48
N ASP A 79 7.27 26.03 -28.03
CA ASP A 79 7.31 24.59 -27.86
C ASP A 79 7.86 24.38 -26.46
N GLY A 80 7.01 23.83 -25.60
CA GLY A 80 7.26 23.74 -24.18
C GLY A 80 7.96 22.45 -23.77
N ASP A 81 8.11 21.51 -24.69
CA ASP A 81 8.48 20.14 -24.43
C ASP A 81 9.87 19.82 -25.02
N PRO A 82 10.64 18.91 -24.41
CA PRO A 82 11.84 18.41 -25.06
C PRO A 82 11.45 17.48 -26.22
N THR A 83 12.36 17.26 -27.17
CA THR A 83 12.12 16.28 -28.24
C THR A 83 11.94 14.85 -27.68
N HIS A 84 10.90 14.15 -28.12
CA HIS A 84 10.59 12.77 -27.70
C HIS A 84 10.88 11.70 -28.77
N VAL A 85 11.83 11.96 -29.69
CA VAL A 85 12.17 11.03 -30.78
C VAL A 85 12.58 9.62 -30.32
N ALA A 86 13.01 9.49 -29.06
CA ALA A 86 13.41 8.22 -28.47
C ALA A 86 12.22 7.25 -28.39
N GLY A 87 12.32 6.10 -29.06
CA GLY A 87 11.26 5.08 -29.09
C GLY A 87 10.11 5.35 -30.05
N ALA A 88 10.16 6.45 -30.82
CA ALA A 88 9.26 6.69 -31.93
C ALA A 88 9.46 5.61 -33.00
N SER A 89 8.37 5.11 -33.55
CA SER A 89 8.36 4.21 -34.71
C SER A 89 8.95 4.96 -35.91
N GLY A 90 9.65 4.26 -36.80
CA GLY A 90 10.31 4.92 -37.95
C GLY A 90 11.46 5.88 -37.61
N GLY A 91 11.75 6.13 -36.32
CA GLY A 91 12.77 7.06 -35.84
C GLY A 91 12.36 8.54 -35.91
N ALA A 92 11.05 8.81 -36.07
CA ALA A 92 10.50 10.16 -36.20
C ALA A 92 9.06 10.22 -35.69
N TYR A 93 8.56 11.43 -35.41
CA TYR A 93 7.16 11.68 -35.09
C TYR A 93 6.73 13.06 -35.61
N LEU A 94 5.43 13.33 -35.58
CA LEU A 94 4.85 14.62 -35.91
C LEU A 94 4.32 15.33 -34.67
N GLU A 95 4.53 16.63 -34.57
CA GLU A 95 4.05 17.44 -33.44
C GLU A 95 3.25 18.65 -33.90
N ILE A 96 2.11 18.92 -33.25
CA ILE A 96 1.27 20.07 -33.58
C ILE A 96 1.80 21.33 -32.91
N LEU A 97 2.45 22.19 -33.69
CA LEU A 97 3.06 23.42 -33.18
C LEU A 97 2.42 24.69 -33.78
N PRO A 98 2.55 25.86 -33.10
CA PRO A 98 3.11 26.04 -31.74
C PRO A 98 2.26 25.40 -30.62
N ASP A 99 2.90 24.88 -29.58
CA ASP A 99 2.22 24.41 -28.37
C ASP A 99 2.06 25.54 -27.36
N THR A 100 0.82 25.98 -27.19
CA THR A 100 0.47 27.09 -26.29
C THR A 100 -0.35 26.64 -25.09
N ARG A 101 -0.70 25.36 -24.98
CA ARG A 101 -1.61 24.86 -23.94
C ARG A 101 -1.27 23.44 -23.50
N ARG A 102 -0.26 23.34 -22.64
CA ARG A 102 0.17 22.08 -21.99
C ARG A 102 -0.68 21.58 -20.80
N ASN A 103 -1.33 22.48 -20.07
CA ASN A 103 -2.05 22.13 -18.84
C ASN A 103 -3.24 23.09 -18.58
N HIS A 104 -4.07 22.74 -17.59
CA HIS A 104 -5.25 23.51 -17.18
C HIS A 104 -4.97 24.98 -16.77
N GLY A 105 -3.72 25.31 -16.41
CA GLY A 105 -3.30 26.67 -16.10
C GLY A 105 -3.11 27.56 -17.33
N HIS A 106 -2.98 26.98 -18.53
CA HIS A 106 -2.87 27.71 -19.78
C HIS A 106 -4.26 27.98 -20.40
N LYS A 107 -4.42 29.17 -20.97
CA LYS A 107 -5.71 29.63 -21.50
C LYS A 107 -6.14 28.81 -22.72
N LEU A 108 -7.34 28.24 -22.65
CA LEU A 108 -8.00 27.63 -23.81
C LEU A 108 -8.51 28.71 -24.78
N VAL A 109 -8.10 28.61 -26.04
CA VAL A 109 -8.47 29.48 -27.16
C VAL A 109 -8.97 28.61 -28.31
N LYS A 110 -10.30 28.55 -28.45
CA LYS A 110 -10.95 27.79 -29.53
C LYS A 110 -10.54 28.32 -30.90
N GLY A 111 -10.25 27.41 -31.83
CA GLY A 111 -9.78 27.75 -33.17
C GLY A 111 -8.33 28.25 -33.20
N VAL A 112 -7.56 28.07 -32.12
CA VAL A 112 -6.12 28.37 -32.08
C VAL A 112 -5.35 27.22 -31.45
N ASN A 113 -5.58 26.94 -30.16
CA ASN A 113 -4.92 25.86 -29.42
C ASN A 113 -5.85 24.69 -29.08
N PHE A 114 -7.13 24.85 -29.42
CA PHE A 114 -8.14 23.81 -29.29
C PHE A 114 -9.11 23.89 -30.46
N ALA A 115 -9.22 22.83 -31.25
CA ALA A 115 -10.11 22.71 -32.40
C ALA A 115 -11.19 21.65 -32.09
N PRO A 116 -12.38 22.04 -31.59
CA PRO A 116 -13.44 21.09 -31.29
C PRO A 116 -14.14 20.51 -32.53
N GLU A 117 -14.01 21.20 -33.67
CA GLU A 117 -14.58 20.79 -34.96
C GLU A 117 -13.55 19.98 -35.74
N ALA A 118 -13.88 18.71 -36.00
CA ALA A 118 -13.03 17.80 -36.76
C ALA A 118 -12.79 18.32 -38.19
N GLY A 119 -11.56 18.22 -38.67
CA GLY A 119 -11.17 18.70 -40.00
C GLY A 119 -10.95 20.20 -40.12
N ALA A 120 -11.09 20.98 -39.05
CA ALA A 120 -10.97 22.44 -39.13
C ALA A 120 -9.53 22.97 -39.12
N MET A 121 -8.55 22.19 -38.64
CA MET A 121 -7.18 22.67 -38.42
C MET A 121 -6.16 21.54 -38.49
N ALA A 122 -4.99 21.84 -39.06
CA ALA A 122 -3.84 20.94 -39.23
C ALA A 122 -4.27 19.52 -39.66
N VAL A 123 -4.60 19.36 -40.94
CA VAL A 123 -5.16 18.10 -41.46
C VAL A 123 -4.11 17.35 -42.26
N LEU A 124 -3.77 16.13 -41.81
CA LEU A 124 -2.90 15.19 -42.52
C LEU A 124 -3.71 14.26 -43.42
N HIS A 125 -3.15 13.87 -44.56
CA HIS A 125 -3.80 13.01 -45.56
C HIS A 125 -2.91 11.81 -45.91
N TYR A 126 -3.50 10.62 -45.92
CA TYR A 126 -2.85 9.34 -46.21
C TYR A 126 -3.67 8.56 -47.23
N LYS A 127 -3.05 8.06 -48.30
CA LYS A 127 -3.73 7.18 -49.26
C LYS A 127 -3.63 5.73 -48.83
N VAL A 128 -4.76 5.04 -48.87
CA VAL A 128 -4.86 3.63 -48.50
C VAL A 128 -5.64 2.88 -49.57
N HIS A 129 -5.36 1.60 -49.76
CA HIS A 129 -6.14 0.70 -50.58
C HIS A 129 -6.83 -0.31 -49.65
N ILE A 130 -8.15 -0.20 -49.50
CA ILE A 130 -8.97 -1.11 -48.71
C ILE A 130 -9.43 -2.27 -49.60
N ALA A 131 -8.94 -3.47 -49.31
CA ALA A 131 -9.37 -4.68 -50.02
C ALA A 131 -10.69 -5.22 -49.44
N ASN A 132 -10.91 -5.04 -48.14
CA ASN A 132 -12.03 -5.59 -47.39
C ASN A 132 -12.89 -4.48 -46.77
N PRO A 133 -14.01 -4.07 -47.39
CA PRO A 133 -14.92 -3.08 -46.83
C PRO A 133 -15.52 -3.54 -45.49
N GLY A 134 -15.87 -2.58 -44.63
CA GLY A 134 -16.47 -2.83 -43.34
C GLY A 134 -16.10 -1.77 -42.31
N ARG A 135 -16.42 -2.06 -41.04
CA ARG A 135 -16.03 -1.24 -39.90
C ARG A 135 -14.57 -1.48 -39.53
N TYR A 136 -13.83 -0.39 -39.37
CA TYR A 136 -12.46 -0.37 -38.89
C TYR A 136 -12.31 0.48 -37.63
N TYR A 137 -11.82 -0.12 -36.56
CA TYR A 137 -11.45 0.55 -35.32
C TYR A 137 -10.09 1.24 -35.50
N VAL A 138 -10.01 2.50 -35.10
CA VAL A 138 -8.81 3.31 -35.31
C VAL A 138 -7.97 3.30 -34.03
N TRP A 139 -6.70 2.94 -34.17
CA TRP A 139 -5.71 3.01 -33.11
C TRP A 139 -4.64 4.01 -33.50
N VAL A 140 -4.20 4.83 -32.55
CA VAL A 140 -3.07 5.75 -32.73
C VAL A 140 -2.08 5.57 -31.59
N ARG A 141 -0.79 5.59 -31.94
CA ARG A 141 0.34 5.72 -31.03
C ARG A 141 0.70 7.19 -30.92
N ALA A 142 0.67 7.70 -29.70
CA ALA A 142 0.95 9.11 -29.40
C ALA A 142 1.82 9.24 -28.15
N TYR A 143 2.43 10.40 -28.00
CA TYR A 143 3.11 10.83 -26.78
C TYR A 143 2.35 12.04 -26.23
N SER A 144 2.24 12.12 -24.92
CA SER A 144 1.63 13.27 -24.24
C SER A 144 2.36 13.52 -22.94
N THR A 145 2.77 14.77 -22.74
CA THR A 145 3.45 15.26 -21.54
C THR A 145 2.45 15.77 -20.52
N GLY A 146 1.38 16.41 -20.98
CA GLY A 146 0.47 17.22 -20.19
C GLY A 146 -0.97 16.69 -20.13
N SER A 147 -1.89 17.53 -19.64
CA SER A 147 -3.32 17.19 -19.59
C SER A 147 -4.10 17.63 -20.83
N GLU A 148 -3.48 18.44 -21.69
CA GLU A 148 -4.17 19.23 -22.72
C GLU A 148 -3.62 19.10 -24.13
N ASP A 149 -2.61 18.25 -24.32
CA ASP A 149 -1.86 17.94 -25.56
C ASP A 149 -2.23 16.53 -26.09
N ASN A 150 -3.45 16.08 -25.84
CA ASN A 150 -3.75 14.64 -25.75
C ASN A 150 -4.99 14.20 -26.52
N GLY A 151 -5.30 14.86 -27.64
CA GLY A 151 -6.39 14.44 -28.52
C GLY A 151 -6.25 14.77 -30.01
N LEU A 152 -6.94 13.96 -30.81
CA LEU A 152 -7.06 14.08 -32.28
C LEU A 152 -8.48 13.77 -32.78
N HIS A 153 -8.73 14.07 -34.04
CA HIS A 153 -9.85 13.54 -34.82
C HIS A 153 -9.35 12.71 -36.01
N VAL A 154 -10.15 11.77 -36.48
CA VAL A 154 -9.92 10.95 -37.68
C VAL A 154 -11.12 11.04 -38.63
N GLY A 155 -10.85 11.05 -39.93
CA GLY A 155 -11.82 11.14 -41.02
C GLY A 155 -11.42 10.28 -42.22
N ILE A 156 -12.31 10.21 -43.20
CA ILE A 156 -12.14 9.45 -44.45
C ILE A 156 -12.77 10.21 -45.62
N ASP A 157 -12.04 10.33 -46.73
CA ASP A 157 -12.49 10.95 -47.99
C ASP A 157 -13.10 12.35 -47.82
N GLY A 158 -12.52 13.16 -46.93
CA GLY A 158 -13.00 14.50 -46.60
C GLY A 158 -14.18 14.54 -45.63
N GLN A 159 -14.68 13.38 -45.18
CA GLN A 159 -15.76 13.24 -44.22
C GLN A 159 -15.24 12.98 -42.80
N TRP A 160 -15.88 13.58 -41.81
CA TRP A 160 -15.50 13.48 -40.39
C TRP A 160 -16.65 12.88 -39.57
N PRO A 161 -16.88 11.55 -39.66
CA PRO A 161 -18.00 10.89 -38.99
C PRO A 161 -17.92 11.10 -37.47
N ALA A 162 -19.06 11.12 -36.78
CA ALA A 162 -19.09 11.31 -35.33
C ALA A 162 -18.23 10.26 -34.58
N SER A 163 -18.14 9.04 -35.10
CA SER A 163 -17.29 7.96 -34.59
C SER A 163 -15.79 8.19 -34.80
N GLY A 164 -15.39 9.16 -35.61
CA GLY A 164 -13.98 9.53 -35.80
C GLY A 164 -13.53 10.70 -34.92
N GLN A 165 -14.41 11.28 -34.10
CA GLN A 165 -14.11 12.53 -33.41
C GLN A 165 -13.71 12.31 -31.94
N ARG A 166 -12.86 13.19 -31.40
CA ARG A 166 -12.51 13.27 -29.97
C ARG A 166 -11.80 12.02 -29.44
N MET A 167 -10.77 11.57 -30.15
CA MET A 167 -9.88 10.56 -29.59
C MET A 167 -9.03 11.18 -28.46
N GLN A 168 -8.79 10.44 -27.37
CA GLN A 168 -8.24 11.01 -26.12
C GLN A 168 -7.26 10.06 -25.41
N TRP A 169 -6.16 10.63 -24.88
CA TRP A 169 -5.16 9.94 -24.08
C TRP A 169 -5.08 10.49 -22.65
N CYS A 170 -5.61 9.76 -21.67
CA CYS A 170 -5.43 10.07 -20.24
C CYS A 170 -4.26 9.32 -19.59
N GLU A 171 -3.95 8.12 -20.09
CA GLU A 171 -2.94 7.22 -19.52
C GLU A 171 -1.66 7.23 -20.35
N GLY A 172 -0.55 6.74 -19.78
CA GLY A 172 0.72 6.62 -20.49
C GLY A 172 1.43 7.93 -20.77
N LYS A 173 1.29 8.91 -19.88
CA LYS A 173 2.03 10.17 -19.95
C LYS A 173 3.53 9.92 -19.95
N ASN A 174 4.27 10.77 -20.67
CA ASN A 174 5.72 10.68 -20.83
C ASN A 174 6.19 9.36 -21.46
N GLY A 175 5.39 8.80 -22.37
CA GLY A 175 5.74 7.61 -23.13
C GLY A 175 4.87 7.41 -24.37
N TRP A 176 5.42 6.73 -25.38
CA TRP A 176 4.67 6.36 -26.57
C TRP A 176 3.63 5.28 -26.27
N ARG A 177 2.34 5.58 -26.48
CA ARG A 177 1.23 4.68 -26.15
C ARG A 177 0.16 4.60 -27.24
N TRP A 178 -0.29 3.37 -27.49
CA TRP A 178 -1.45 3.06 -28.33
C TRP A 178 -2.77 3.23 -27.57
N GLU A 179 -3.71 3.98 -28.14
CA GLU A 179 -5.11 4.05 -27.66
C GLU A 179 -6.12 4.04 -28.82
N SER A 180 -7.34 3.61 -28.47
CA SER A 180 -8.53 3.61 -29.34
C SER A 180 -9.78 3.87 -28.48
N LYS A 181 -9.96 5.12 -28.05
CA LYS A 181 -11.06 5.53 -27.15
C LYS A 181 -11.64 6.87 -27.55
N GLN A 182 -12.97 6.97 -27.56
CA GLN A 182 -13.68 8.21 -27.87
C GLN A 182 -14.11 8.91 -26.59
N ARG A 183 -13.67 10.14 -26.37
CA ARG A 183 -14.21 10.99 -25.31
C ARG A 183 -15.70 11.24 -25.53
N THR A 184 -16.48 11.01 -24.48
CA THR A 184 -17.92 11.31 -24.44
C THR A 184 -18.23 12.20 -23.24
N ASP A 185 -19.48 12.64 -23.13
CA ASP A 185 -19.94 13.42 -21.98
C ASP A 185 -19.95 12.58 -20.69
N GLN A 186 -20.03 11.25 -20.82
CA GLN A 186 -20.09 10.29 -19.72
C GLN A 186 -18.71 9.82 -19.27
N GLN A 187 -17.74 9.78 -20.18
CA GLN A 187 -16.39 9.29 -19.90
C GLN A 187 -15.35 10.24 -20.49
N HIS A 188 -14.72 11.00 -19.60
CA HIS A 188 -13.69 12.00 -19.92
C HIS A 188 -12.49 11.37 -20.63
N CYS A 189 -12.04 10.20 -20.18
CA CYS A 189 -10.87 9.51 -20.73
C CYS A 189 -11.14 8.63 -21.93
N GLY A 190 -12.37 8.72 -22.43
CA GLY A 190 -12.84 8.00 -23.59
C GLY A 190 -13.34 6.58 -23.32
N GLU A 191 -14.32 6.19 -24.11
CA GLU A 191 -14.90 4.85 -24.11
C GLU A 191 -14.26 4.02 -25.21
N PRO A 192 -13.88 2.76 -24.92
CA PRO A 192 -13.35 1.85 -25.94
C PRO A 192 -14.40 1.54 -27.00
N TYR A 193 -13.95 1.09 -28.18
CA TYR A 193 -14.78 0.67 -29.32
C TYR A 193 -15.63 1.78 -29.97
N LYS A 194 -15.56 3.02 -29.48
CA LYS A 194 -16.32 4.14 -30.04
C LYS A 194 -15.57 4.97 -31.07
N ILE A 195 -14.25 4.75 -31.23
CA ILE A 195 -13.49 5.29 -32.36
C ILE A 195 -13.43 4.27 -33.50
N PHE A 196 -14.14 4.56 -34.59
CA PHE A 196 -14.12 3.72 -35.81
C PHE A 196 -14.52 4.51 -37.06
N LEU A 197 -14.16 3.96 -38.22
CA LEU A 197 -14.60 4.38 -39.55
C LEU A 197 -15.38 3.23 -40.21
N ASP A 198 -16.52 3.52 -40.80
CA ASP A 198 -17.24 2.59 -41.66
C ASP A 198 -16.82 2.86 -43.12
N ILE A 199 -16.20 1.88 -43.77
CA ILE A 199 -15.70 1.99 -45.15
C ILE A 199 -16.54 1.08 -46.03
N GLU A 200 -17.36 1.68 -46.91
CA GLU A 200 -18.43 0.97 -47.63
C GLU A 200 -17.97 0.29 -48.93
N SER A 201 -16.89 0.78 -49.54
CA SER A 201 -16.38 0.29 -50.82
C SER A 201 -14.93 -0.18 -50.71
N ALA A 202 -14.55 -1.12 -51.59
CA ALA A 202 -13.16 -1.49 -51.76
C ALA A 202 -12.48 -0.52 -52.74
N GLY A 203 -11.17 -0.33 -52.61
CA GLY A 203 -10.37 0.53 -53.47
C GLY A 203 -9.59 1.59 -52.70
N GLU A 204 -9.16 2.63 -53.41
CA GLU A 204 -8.39 3.72 -52.81
C GLU A 204 -9.28 4.67 -52.01
N HIS A 205 -8.83 4.99 -50.80
CA HIS A 205 -9.43 5.96 -49.88
C HIS A 205 -8.35 6.90 -49.33
N VAL A 206 -8.78 8.06 -48.83
CA VAL A 206 -7.92 9.01 -48.11
C VAL A 206 -8.31 9.04 -46.64
N ILE A 207 -7.47 8.46 -45.78
CA ILE A 207 -7.62 8.59 -44.33
C ILE A 207 -7.00 9.92 -43.90
N GLN A 208 -7.69 10.62 -43.00
CA GLN A 208 -7.30 11.96 -42.57
C GLN A 208 -7.25 12.05 -41.05
N PHE A 209 -6.30 12.80 -40.51
CA PHE A 209 -6.24 13.14 -39.09
C PHE A 209 -6.16 14.65 -38.93
N SER A 210 -6.94 15.21 -38.00
CA SER A 210 -6.92 16.65 -37.70
C SER A 210 -6.64 16.92 -36.24
N MET A 211 -6.07 18.09 -35.98
CA MET A 211 -5.86 18.60 -34.63
C MET A 211 -7.17 18.63 -33.84
N ARG A 212 -7.10 18.22 -32.56
CA ARG A 212 -8.04 18.64 -31.52
C ARG A 212 -7.37 19.60 -30.53
N GLU A 213 -6.13 19.33 -30.18
CA GLU A 213 -5.31 20.04 -29.19
C GLU A 213 -3.91 20.30 -29.75
N ASP A 214 -3.28 21.44 -29.43
CA ASP A 214 -1.90 21.72 -29.83
C ASP A 214 -0.92 21.00 -28.88
N GLY A 215 0.33 20.84 -29.30
CA GLY A 215 1.31 20.00 -28.61
C GLY A 215 1.12 18.49 -28.80
N PHE A 216 0.07 18.04 -29.50
CA PHE A 216 -0.14 16.61 -29.71
C PHE A 216 1.00 15.99 -30.53
N GLU A 217 1.62 14.94 -30.00
CA GLU A 217 2.69 14.19 -30.64
C GLU A 217 2.18 12.86 -31.22
N PHE A 218 2.26 12.74 -32.55
CA PHE A 218 1.69 11.66 -33.34
C PHE A 218 2.79 10.82 -34.00
N ASP A 219 2.83 9.52 -33.69
CA ASP A 219 3.88 8.60 -34.15
C ASP A 219 3.37 7.60 -35.19
N LYS A 220 2.26 6.92 -34.92
CA LYS A 220 1.77 5.85 -35.80
C LYS A 220 0.29 5.63 -35.66
N TRP A 221 -0.36 5.09 -36.70
CA TRP A 221 -1.75 4.67 -36.62
C TRP A 221 -2.00 3.35 -37.33
N LEU A 222 -3.08 2.69 -36.94
CA LEU A 222 -3.60 1.51 -37.62
C LEU A 222 -5.12 1.48 -37.65
N LEU A 223 -5.65 0.74 -38.62
CA LEU A 223 -7.06 0.38 -38.74
C LEU A 223 -7.18 -1.13 -38.62
N THR A 224 -8.14 -1.60 -37.83
CA THR A 224 -8.43 -3.03 -37.68
C THR A 224 -9.93 -3.32 -37.73
N ARG A 225 -10.34 -4.40 -38.41
CA ARG A 225 -11.72 -4.89 -38.37
C ARG A 225 -12.04 -5.66 -37.08
N GLU A 226 -11.01 -6.03 -36.32
CA GLU A 226 -11.17 -6.74 -35.05
C GLU A 226 -11.57 -5.76 -33.95
N ARG A 227 -12.80 -5.88 -33.46
CA ARG A 227 -13.33 -5.01 -32.41
C ARG A 227 -12.54 -5.13 -31.12
N ASP A 228 -12.24 -6.36 -30.71
CA ASP A 228 -11.56 -6.68 -29.46
C ASP A 228 -10.04 -6.80 -29.64
N PHE A 229 -9.50 -6.11 -30.65
CA PHE A 229 -8.08 -6.10 -30.94
C PHE A 229 -7.29 -5.65 -29.72
N THR A 230 -6.33 -6.47 -29.30
CA THR A 230 -5.49 -6.17 -28.15
C THR A 230 -4.59 -4.97 -28.46
N ARG A 231 -4.42 -4.07 -27.49
CA ARG A 231 -3.52 -2.91 -27.62
C ARG A 231 -2.15 -3.39 -28.14
N PRO A 232 -1.64 -2.84 -29.25
CA PRO A 232 -0.32 -3.23 -29.74
C PRO A 232 0.79 -2.96 -28.73
N ASN A 233 1.76 -3.88 -28.66
CA ASN A 233 3.00 -3.69 -27.90
C ASN A 233 4.02 -2.90 -28.73
N GLY A 234 4.88 -2.13 -28.04
CA GLY A 234 5.99 -1.40 -28.68
C GLY A 234 5.55 -0.48 -29.82
N VAL A 235 6.22 -0.58 -30.97
CA VAL A 235 5.97 0.24 -32.18
C VAL A 235 4.82 -0.26 -33.06
N GLY A 236 4.15 -1.36 -32.67
CA GLY A 236 3.06 -1.96 -33.43
C GLY A 236 3.49 -2.57 -34.78
N PRO A 237 2.52 -2.99 -35.61
CA PRO A 237 2.77 -3.65 -36.90
C PRO A 237 3.46 -2.74 -37.93
N SER A 238 4.21 -3.33 -38.85
CA SER A 238 4.87 -2.60 -39.93
C SER A 238 3.86 -2.17 -41.01
N PRO A 239 4.03 -0.98 -41.63
CA PRO A 239 3.24 -0.59 -42.79
C PRO A 239 3.43 -1.52 -43.98
N VAL A 240 2.34 -1.76 -44.73
CA VAL A 240 2.37 -2.49 -46.01
C VAL A 240 2.05 -1.51 -47.12
N VAL A 241 2.82 -1.53 -48.21
CA VAL A 241 2.67 -0.60 -49.34
C VAL A 241 1.97 -1.32 -50.50
N HIS A 242 0.86 -0.76 -50.98
CA HIS A 242 0.17 -1.21 -52.18
C HIS A 242 0.86 -0.73 -53.46
N SER A 243 1.23 0.55 -53.51
CA SER A 243 1.96 1.16 -54.64
C SER A 243 2.89 2.29 -54.17
N GLY A 244 3.91 2.60 -54.97
CA GLY A 244 4.89 3.63 -54.67
C GLY A 244 6.12 3.13 -53.91
N THR A 245 6.92 4.04 -53.36
CA THR A 245 8.14 3.72 -52.62
C THR A 245 8.24 4.60 -51.39
N LEU A 246 8.39 3.97 -50.22
CA LEU A 246 8.59 4.70 -48.97
C LEU A 246 10.00 5.28 -48.87
N PRO A 247 10.17 6.42 -48.20
CA PRO A 247 11.48 6.91 -47.81
C PRO A 247 12.18 5.89 -46.89
N LYS A 248 13.51 6.01 -46.79
CA LYS A 248 14.24 5.24 -45.77
C LYS A 248 13.79 5.71 -44.38
N PRO A 249 13.56 4.79 -43.43
CA PRO A 249 13.31 5.17 -42.03
C PRO A 249 14.45 6.04 -41.50
N PHE A 250 14.11 6.92 -40.56
CA PHE A 250 15.10 7.71 -39.86
C PHE A 250 15.94 6.83 -38.93
N PRO A 251 17.16 7.25 -38.56
CA PRO A 251 17.94 6.53 -37.56
C PRO A 251 17.13 6.39 -36.27
N MET A 252 16.83 5.15 -35.89
CA MET A 252 16.15 4.87 -34.63
C MET A 252 16.98 5.44 -33.48
N VAL A 253 16.35 6.31 -32.69
CA VAL A 253 16.84 6.67 -31.37
C VAL A 253 16.21 5.65 -30.43
N PRO A 254 16.98 4.74 -29.82
CA PRO A 254 16.43 3.85 -28.83
C PRO A 254 15.72 4.70 -27.78
N ALA A 255 14.50 4.31 -27.39
CA ALA A 255 13.97 4.80 -26.13
C ALA A 255 15.08 4.60 -25.10
N ALA A 256 15.55 5.67 -24.44
CA ALA A 256 16.26 5.46 -23.19
C ALA A 256 15.34 4.56 -22.38
N ALA A 257 15.78 3.36 -21.99
CA ALA A 257 14.97 2.42 -21.21
C ALA A 257 14.31 3.25 -20.11
N ALA A 258 13.00 3.50 -20.23
CA ALA A 258 12.28 4.67 -19.69
C ALA A 258 13.04 5.37 -18.57
N ALA A 259 13.98 6.28 -18.89
CA ALA A 259 15.00 6.82 -17.99
C ALA A 259 15.11 6.05 -16.66
N ALA A 260 15.50 4.75 -16.71
CA ALA A 260 15.20 3.73 -15.69
C ALA A 260 14.48 4.35 -14.51
N GLN A 261 13.14 4.47 -14.59
CA GLN A 261 12.25 4.90 -13.50
C GLN A 261 12.98 4.51 -12.24
N ARG A 262 13.45 5.49 -11.43
CA ARG A 262 14.36 5.22 -10.30
C ARG A 262 13.76 4.05 -9.57
N SER A 263 14.25 2.87 -9.86
CA SER A 263 13.57 1.63 -9.52
C SER A 263 14.47 1.08 -8.47
N SER A 264 13.84 0.59 -7.43
CA SER A 264 14.59 0.03 -6.35
C SER A 264 15.27 -1.23 -6.89
N PRO A 265 16.61 -1.28 -6.92
CA PRO A 265 17.31 -2.42 -7.48
C PRO A 265 16.95 -3.68 -6.70
N THR A 266 17.00 -4.79 -7.42
CA THR A 266 17.04 -6.13 -6.84
C THR A 266 18.19 -6.87 -7.49
N LYS A 267 18.95 -7.60 -6.69
CA LYS A 267 20.10 -8.38 -7.14
C LYS A 267 19.86 -9.83 -6.75
N PRO A 268 19.65 -10.74 -7.71
CA PRO A 268 19.46 -12.14 -7.38
C PRO A 268 20.73 -12.72 -6.75
N SER A 269 20.55 -13.60 -5.78
CA SER A 269 21.63 -14.34 -5.10
C SER A 269 22.38 -15.30 -6.01
N SER A 270 21.76 -15.67 -7.14
CA SER A 270 22.37 -16.44 -8.23
C SER A 270 22.08 -15.79 -9.58
N LEU A 271 23.04 -15.85 -10.50
CA LEU A 271 22.84 -15.41 -11.90
C LEU A 271 22.40 -16.56 -12.81
N GLN A 272 22.30 -17.79 -12.28
CA GLN A 272 21.88 -18.93 -13.07
C GLN A 272 20.36 -18.92 -13.26
N PRO A 273 19.84 -19.29 -14.44
CA PRO A 273 18.41 -19.45 -14.64
C PRO A 273 17.78 -20.42 -13.65
N LEU A 274 18.47 -21.55 -13.40
CA LEU A 274 18.06 -22.61 -12.50
C LEU A 274 19.26 -23.14 -11.72
N GLN A 275 19.04 -23.54 -10.46
CA GLN A 275 20.05 -24.24 -9.66
C GLN A 275 20.11 -25.73 -10.04
N LEU A 276 21.32 -26.26 -10.21
CA LEU A 276 21.60 -27.66 -10.59
C LEU A 276 22.46 -28.36 -9.51
N PRO A 277 22.34 -29.69 -9.34
CA PRO A 277 21.42 -30.60 -10.03
C PRO A 277 19.98 -30.49 -9.51
N ARG A 278 18.99 -30.76 -10.38
CA ARG A 278 17.57 -30.77 -10.02
C ARG A 278 17.09 -32.17 -9.70
N ARG A 279 16.12 -32.26 -8.78
CA ARG A 279 15.31 -33.47 -8.61
C ARG A 279 14.15 -33.45 -9.60
N ARG A 280 13.43 -34.56 -9.68
CA ARG A 280 12.19 -34.63 -10.46
C ARG A 280 11.11 -33.81 -9.78
N ASP A 281 10.17 -33.32 -10.58
CA ASP A 281 8.93 -32.73 -10.09
C ASP A 281 8.13 -33.74 -9.25
N GLY A 282 7.23 -33.20 -8.43
CA GLY A 282 6.26 -33.96 -7.66
C GLY A 282 5.21 -34.68 -8.53
N ASP A 283 4.40 -35.51 -7.87
CA ASP A 283 3.37 -36.33 -8.51
C ASP A 283 1.96 -35.71 -8.44
N GLY A 284 1.82 -34.47 -7.97
CA GLY A 284 0.54 -33.79 -7.78
C GLY A 284 -0.27 -34.25 -6.57
N ARG A 285 0.29 -35.13 -5.73
CA ARG A 285 -0.39 -35.58 -4.51
C ARG A 285 -0.52 -34.43 -3.50
N VAL A 286 -1.69 -34.35 -2.89
CA VAL A 286 -1.94 -33.45 -1.76
C VAL A 286 -1.85 -34.22 -0.45
N SER A 287 -1.22 -33.60 0.55
CA SER A 287 -1.27 -34.03 1.94
C SER A 287 -1.80 -32.89 2.80
N VAL A 288 -2.57 -33.24 3.83
CA VAL A 288 -3.17 -32.27 4.74
C VAL A 288 -2.69 -32.56 6.16
N SER A 289 -2.29 -31.53 6.89
CA SER A 289 -1.82 -31.63 8.27
C SER A 289 -2.36 -30.48 9.14
N GLY A 290 -2.16 -30.60 10.45
CA GLY A 290 -2.76 -29.73 11.46
C GLY A 290 -4.01 -30.35 12.11
N GLU A 291 -4.52 -29.70 13.15
CA GLU A 291 -5.79 -30.06 13.77
C GLU A 291 -6.94 -29.62 12.84
N THR A 292 -7.72 -30.55 12.28
CA THR A 292 -8.87 -30.23 11.40
C THR A 292 -10.06 -29.75 12.21
N LYS A 293 -9.92 -28.57 12.80
CA LYS A 293 -10.88 -27.93 13.71
C LYS A 293 -11.14 -26.49 13.29
N GLN A 294 -12.36 -26.02 13.56
CA GLN A 294 -12.76 -24.63 13.32
C GLN A 294 -11.76 -23.67 13.98
N TRP A 295 -11.29 -22.68 13.24
CA TRP A 295 -10.29 -21.68 13.62
C TRP A 295 -8.84 -22.18 13.75
N HIS A 296 -8.55 -23.45 13.53
CA HIS A 296 -7.18 -23.96 13.57
C HIS A 296 -6.52 -23.82 12.20
N LYS A 297 -5.19 -23.68 12.19
CA LYS A 297 -4.43 -23.73 10.93
C LYS A 297 -4.47 -25.15 10.37
N VAL A 298 -5.08 -25.30 9.21
CA VAL A 298 -5.02 -26.49 8.36
C VAL A 298 -4.03 -26.21 7.24
N THR A 299 -3.02 -27.07 7.11
CA THR A 299 -1.97 -26.94 6.10
C THR A 299 -2.24 -27.93 4.98
N LEU A 300 -2.34 -27.42 3.75
CA LEU A 300 -2.43 -28.22 2.53
C LEU A 300 -1.10 -28.12 1.78
N ASP A 301 -0.43 -29.26 1.61
CA ASP A 301 0.83 -29.40 0.88
C ASP A 301 0.60 -30.19 -0.40
N LEU A 302 0.86 -29.55 -1.53
CA LEU A 302 0.88 -30.15 -2.86
C LEU A 302 2.31 -30.54 -3.22
N ASN A 303 2.50 -31.79 -3.67
CA ASN A 303 3.73 -32.24 -4.30
C ASN A 303 3.79 -31.73 -5.76
N GLY A 304 4.21 -30.48 -5.92
CA GLY A 304 4.22 -29.72 -7.17
C GLY A 304 5.56 -29.75 -7.93
N PRO A 305 5.81 -28.80 -8.84
CA PRO A 305 7.06 -28.74 -9.59
C PRO A 305 8.26 -28.56 -8.64
N PHE A 306 9.40 -29.17 -8.97
CA PHE A 306 10.62 -28.96 -8.22
C PHE A 306 11.11 -27.54 -8.45
N ALA A 307 11.37 -26.81 -7.37
CA ALA A 307 11.96 -25.49 -7.41
C ALA A 307 13.06 -25.33 -6.36
N HIS A 308 13.88 -24.31 -6.56
CA HIS A 308 14.85 -23.83 -5.59
C HIS A 308 14.59 -22.35 -5.38
N GLU A 309 14.68 -21.88 -4.13
CA GLU A 309 14.45 -20.46 -3.81
C GLU A 309 15.41 -19.48 -4.53
N LYS A 310 16.45 -19.95 -5.25
CA LYS A 310 17.39 -19.12 -6.04
C LYS A 310 17.18 -19.27 -7.56
N ASP A 311 16.11 -19.95 -7.99
CA ASP A 311 15.78 -20.10 -9.41
C ASP A 311 15.24 -18.78 -9.97
N ASN A 312 15.76 -18.32 -11.11
CA ASN A 312 15.35 -17.07 -11.75
C ASN A 312 14.36 -17.25 -12.90
N ALA A 313 14.33 -18.41 -13.55
CA ALA A 313 13.52 -18.64 -14.75
C ALA A 313 13.15 -20.13 -14.92
N PRO A 314 11.93 -20.53 -14.52
CA PRO A 314 10.94 -19.73 -13.78
C PRO A 314 11.38 -19.45 -12.33
N ASN A 315 11.03 -18.27 -11.81
CA ASN A 315 11.19 -17.94 -10.40
C ASN A 315 10.01 -18.51 -9.58
N PRO A 316 10.25 -19.27 -8.49
CA PRO A 316 9.21 -19.91 -7.69
C PRO A 316 8.19 -18.95 -7.07
N PHE A 317 8.57 -17.71 -6.85
CA PHE A 317 7.78 -16.71 -6.14
C PHE A 317 6.99 -15.81 -7.09
N THR A 318 7.49 -15.55 -8.30
CA THR A 318 6.81 -14.68 -9.28
C THR A 318 6.09 -15.44 -10.38
N ASP A 319 6.62 -16.59 -10.81
CA ASP A 319 6.21 -17.21 -12.08
C ASP A 319 5.33 -18.45 -11.92
N TYR A 320 5.15 -18.90 -10.68
CA TYR A 320 4.23 -19.96 -10.33
C TYR A 320 3.14 -19.44 -9.41
N ARG A 321 1.89 -19.68 -9.78
CA ARG A 321 0.72 -19.32 -8.97
C ARG A 321 0.02 -20.59 -8.52
N MET A 322 0.17 -20.92 -7.25
CA MET A 322 -0.74 -21.83 -6.57
C MET A 322 -1.82 -21.02 -5.86
N THR A 323 -3.08 -21.40 -6.06
CA THR A 323 -4.23 -20.89 -5.32
C THR A 323 -5.14 -22.06 -4.95
N VAL A 324 -5.68 -22.07 -3.73
CA VAL A 324 -6.59 -23.12 -3.29
C VAL A 324 -7.93 -22.51 -2.94
N ARG A 325 -8.98 -22.96 -3.64
CA ARG A 325 -10.35 -22.59 -3.32
C ARG A 325 -10.95 -23.62 -2.37
N PHE A 326 -11.28 -23.20 -1.16
CA PHE A 326 -12.03 -23.99 -0.17
C PHE A 326 -13.50 -23.58 -0.24
N THR A 327 -14.43 -24.55 -0.28
CA THR A 327 -15.88 -24.34 -0.31
C THR A 327 -16.55 -25.25 0.69
N HIS A 328 -17.27 -24.66 1.64
CA HIS A 328 -18.10 -25.36 2.61
C HIS A 328 -19.44 -25.77 1.99
N ASP A 329 -20.09 -26.79 2.57
CA ASP A 329 -21.37 -27.31 2.08
C ASP A 329 -22.52 -26.28 2.06
N ASP A 330 -22.44 -25.22 2.87
CA ASP A 330 -23.40 -24.10 2.83
C ASP A 330 -23.07 -23.01 1.78
N GLY A 331 -22.03 -23.22 0.98
CA GLY A 331 -21.61 -22.32 -0.08
C GLY A 331 -20.62 -21.23 0.34
N LYS A 332 -20.26 -21.12 1.63
CA LYS A 332 -19.16 -20.22 2.03
C LYS A 332 -17.86 -20.68 1.36
N ALA A 333 -17.11 -19.75 0.79
CA ALA A 333 -15.88 -20.06 0.09
C ALA A 333 -14.76 -19.07 0.42
N TYR A 334 -13.53 -19.58 0.35
CA TYR A 334 -12.29 -18.84 0.50
C TYR A 334 -11.33 -19.20 -0.62
N THR A 335 -10.62 -18.21 -1.15
CA THR A 335 -9.58 -18.40 -2.16
C THR A 335 -8.25 -18.04 -1.52
N VAL A 336 -7.47 -19.05 -1.13
CA VAL A 336 -6.24 -18.87 -0.35
C VAL A 336 -5.03 -18.93 -1.29
N PRO A 337 -4.14 -17.92 -1.30
CA PRO A 337 -2.90 -18.00 -2.07
C PRO A 337 -1.95 -19.05 -1.47
N GLY A 338 -1.37 -19.89 -2.33
CA GLY A 338 -0.31 -20.82 -1.97
C GLY A 338 1.08 -20.24 -2.26
N TYR A 339 2.12 -20.87 -1.71
CA TYR A 339 3.51 -20.45 -1.83
C TYR A 339 4.47 -21.65 -1.93
N PHE A 340 5.69 -21.41 -2.41
CA PHE A 340 6.75 -22.41 -2.45
C PHE A 340 7.35 -22.64 -1.05
N ALA A 341 7.36 -23.90 -0.60
CA ALA A 341 7.73 -24.30 0.77
C ALA A 341 8.89 -25.32 0.80
N ALA A 342 9.75 -25.31 -0.23
CA ALA A 342 10.92 -26.19 -0.34
C ALA A 342 10.58 -27.68 -0.12
N ASP A 343 11.10 -28.30 0.95
CA ASP A 343 10.87 -29.70 1.29
C ASP A 343 9.65 -29.93 2.20
N GLY A 344 8.91 -28.88 2.55
CA GLY A 344 7.76 -28.90 3.46
C GLY A 344 8.13 -28.95 4.95
N ASN A 345 9.42 -28.98 5.29
CA ASN A 345 9.92 -28.99 6.66
C ASN A 345 11.09 -28.00 6.84
N ALA A 346 11.10 -26.92 6.05
CA ALA A 346 12.23 -26.01 5.92
C ALA A 346 12.63 -25.35 7.24
N ALA A 347 11.68 -25.12 8.15
CA ALA A 347 12.01 -24.63 9.49
C ALA A 347 13.01 -25.53 10.27
N ASN A 348 12.98 -26.84 10.03
CA ASN A 348 13.84 -27.81 10.71
C ASN A 348 15.02 -28.27 9.84
N SER A 349 14.84 -28.35 8.53
CA SER A 349 15.85 -28.86 7.61
C SER A 349 16.73 -27.78 7.00
N SER A 350 16.35 -26.51 7.11
CA SER A 350 16.95 -25.38 6.40
C SER A 350 16.98 -25.59 4.88
N ALA A 351 16.02 -26.33 4.34
CA ALA A 351 15.99 -26.66 2.92
C ALA A 351 15.66 -25.43 2.05
N GLU A 352 16.49 -25.21 1.04
CA GLU A 352 16.33 -24.15 0.03
C GLU A 352 15.59 -24.63 -1.23
N SER A 353 15.29 -25.93 -1.33
CA SER A 353 14.69 -26.53 -2.53
C SER A 353 13.82 -27.74 -2.22
N GLY A 354 12.91 -28.05 -3.12
CA GLY A 354 12.05 -29.21 -3.03
C GLY A 354 10.83 -29.11 -3.93
N THR A 355 9.83 -29.94 -3.64
CA THR A 355 8.61 -30.06 -4.45
C THR A 355 7.36 -29.64 -3.70
N VAL A 356 7.48 -29.07 -2.50
CA VAL A 356 6.31 -28.72 -1.68
C VAL A 356 5.82 -27.32 -1.99
N TRP A 357 4.54 -27.23 -2.31
CA TRP A 357 3.78 -25.99 -2.47
C TRP A 357 2.63 -26.00 -1.47
N ARG A 358 2.50 -24.93 -0.70
CA ARG A 358 1.73 -24.92 0.55
C ARG A 358 0.67 -23.83 0.56
N ALA A 359 -0.49 -24.14 1.13
CA ALA A 359 -1.51 -23.15 1.48
C ALA A 359 -1.98 -23.37 2.93
N HIS A 360 -2.19 -22.27 3.67
CA HIS A 360 -2.72 -22.31 5.03
C HIS A 360 -4.17 -21.83 5.09
N PHE A 361 -5.06 -22.73 5.51
CA PHE A 361 -6.48 -22.45 5.65
C PHE A 361 -6.90 -22.45 7.12
N ALA A 362 -7.69 -21.46 7.54
CA ALA A 362 -8.26 -21.39 8.88
C ALA A 362 -9.79 -21.36 8.77
N PRO A 363 -10.46 -22.54 8.82
CA PRO A 363 -11.88 -22.68 8.56
C PRO A 363 -12.73 -21.98 9.62
N ASP A 364 -13.77 -21.26 9.18
CA ASP A 364 -14.71 -20.56 10.05
C ASP A 364 -15.95 -21.38 10.41
N ARG A 365 -16.07 -22.60 9.87
CA ARG A 365 -17.24 -23.48 10.03
C ARG A 365 -16.83 -24.92 10.26
N THR A 366 -17.60 -25.61 11.09
CA THR A 366 -17.57 -27.06 11.24
C THR A 366 -18.31 -27.75 10.10
N GLY A 367 -17.92 -28.98 9.77
CA GLY A 367 -18.51 -29.77 8.69
C GLY A 367 -17.54 -29.95 7.52
N THR A 368 -18.08 -30.40 6.40
CA THR A 368 -17.28 -30.74 5.23
C THR A 368 -16.89 -29.49 4.43
N TRP A 369 -15.59 -29.39 4.13
CA TRP A 369 -15.01 -28.40 3.23
C TRP A 369 -14.37 -29.11 2.04
N ASN A 370 -14.80 -28.77 0.83
CA ASN A 370 -14.17 -29.25 -0.39
C ASN A 370 -13.10 -28.25 -0.85
N TYR A 371 -12.00 -28.73 -1.41
CA TYR A 371 -10.96 -27.87 -1.98
C TYR A 371 -10.67 -28.21 -3.44
N VAL A 372 -10.27 -27.20 -4.20
CA VAL A 372 -9.70 -27.33 -5.56
C VAL A 372 -8.46 -26.47 -5.64
N VAL A 373 -7.35 -27.08 -6.06
CA VAL A 373 -6.07 -26.42 -6.35
C VAL A 373 -6.09 -25.92 -7.79
N SER A 374 -5.72 -24.66 -7.99
CA SER A 374 -5.33 -24.11 -9.29
C SER A 374 -3.83 -23.85 -9.27
N PHE A 375 -3.14 -24.28 -10.32
CA PHE A 375 -1.69 -24.17 -10.41
C PHE A 375 -1.24 -23.72 -11.80
N ASP A 376 -0.79 -22.48 -11.92
CA ASP A 376 -0.39 -21.88 -13.19
C ASP A 376 1.11 -21.57 -13.25
N GLN A 377 1.70 -21.65 -14.44
CA GLN A 377 3.03 -21.14 -14.74
C GLN A 377 2.97 -20.06 -15.82
N GLY A 378 3.62 -18.92 -15.57
CA GLY A 378 3.74 -17.82 -16.52
C GLY A 378 4.57 -16.70 -15.90
N ASN A 379 5.23 -15.89 -16.72
CA ASN A 379 6.05 -14.78 -16.21
C ASN A 379 5.17 -13.81 -15.38
N GLY A 380 5.46 -13.68 -14.08
CA GLY A 380 4.66 -12.85 -13.17
C GLY A 380 3.27 -13.41 -12.82
N ALA A 381 2.99 -14.69 -13.11
CA ALA A 381 1.69 -15.32 -12.86
C ALA A 381 1.24 -15.21 -11.39
N ALA A 382 2.17 -15.23 -10.43
CA ALA A 382 1.84 -15.10 -9.02
C ALA A 382 1.28 -13.71 -8.66
N LEU A 383 1.61 -12.67 -9.43
CA LEU A 383 1.44 -11.26 -9.06
C LEU A 383 0.23 -10.60 -9.71
N ASP A 384 -0.25 -11.15 -10.82
CA ASP A 384 -1.36 -10.61 -11.60
C ASP A 384 -2.17 -11.76 -12.20
N SER A 385 -3.46 -11.82 -11.90
CA SER A 385 -4.36 -12.85 -12.44
C SER A 385 -4.63 -12.70 -13.93
N ALA A 386 -4.39 -11.52 -14.51
CA ALA A 386 -4.68 -11.19 -15.89
C ALA A 386 -3.53 -11.50 -16.87
N VAL A 387 -2.34 -11.88 -16.38
CA VAL A 387 -1.24 -12.26 -17.28
C VAL A 387 -1.47 -13.65 -17.87
N ASP A 388 -0.99 -13.85 -19.09
CA ASP A 388 -1.01 -15.15 -19.75
C ASP A 388 -0.20 -16.16 -18.92
N ALA A 389 -0.89 -17.18 -18.41
CA ALA A 389 -0.30 -18.28 -17.66
C ALA A 389 -0.90 -19.60 -18.13
N THR A 390 -0.11 -20.67 -18.05
CA THR A 390 -0.52 -22.01 -18.49
C THR A 390 -0.78 -22.88 -17.26
N PRO A 391 -1.97 -23.49 -17.14
CA PRO A 391 -2.25 -24.47 -16.10
C PRO A 391 -1.28 -25.66 -16.17
N MET A 392 -0.71 -26.05 -15.04
CA MET A 392 0.31 -27.10 -14.98
C MET A 392 -0.27 -28.44 -14.53
N GLN A 393 -0.31 -29.41 -15.43
CA GLN A 393 -0.64 -30.79 -15.07
C GLN A 393 0.60 -31.54 -14.53
N PRO A 394 0.46 -32.42 -13.52
CA PRO A 394 -0.78 -32.88 -12.88
C PRO A 394 -1.22 -32.06 -11.66
N PHE A 395 -0.69 -30.84 -11.48
CA PHE A 395 -0.86 -30.04 -10.24
C PHE A 395 -2.17 -29.23 -10.22
N ASP A 396 -2.61 -28.76 -11.38
CA ASP A 396 -3.83 -27.99 -11.57
C ASP A 396 -5.08 -28.90 -11.59
N GLY A 397 -6.13 -28.46 -10.89
CA GLY A 397 -7.41 -29.16 -10.78
C GLY A 397 -7.45 -30.24 -9.70
N VAL A 398 -6.36 -30.45 -8.95
CA VAL A 398 -6.33 -31.41 -7.84
C VAL A 398 -7.34 -30.99 -6.78
N SER A 399 -8.19 -31.92 -6.35
CA SER A 399 -9.29 -31.64 -5.43
C SER A 399 -9.43 -32.71 -4.35
N GLY A 400 -10.13 -32.37 -3.28
CA GLY A 400 -10.41 -33.26 -2.16
C GLY A 400 -11.36 -32.62 -1.15
N SER A 401 -11.51 -33.28 0.00
CA SER A 401 -12.42 -32.84 1.07
C SER A 401 -11.75 -32.94 2.44
N LEU A 402 -12.16 -32.06 3.34
CA LEU A 402 -11.73 -31.96 4.74
C LEU A 402 -12.96 -32.02 5.62
N GLU A 403 -12.87 -32.73 6.73
CA GLU A 403 -13.90 -32.68 7.77
C GLU A 403 -13.41 -31.82 8.93
N ILE A 404 -14.14 -30.74 9.23
CA ILE A 404 -13.76 -29.77 10.25
C ILE A 404 -14.62 -29.94 11.50
N GLU A 405 -13.99 -30.31 12.60
CA GLU A 405 -14.64 -30.42 13.90
C GLU A 405 -14.74 -29.08 14.63
N ALA A 406 -15.50 -29.04 15.72
CA ALA A 406 -15.48 -27.90 16.64
C ALA A 406 -14.10 -27.75 17.32
N SER A 407 -13.69 -26.50 17.54
CA SER A 407 -12.51 -26.19 18.35
C SER A 407 -12.72 -26.66 19.80
N ASP A 408 -11.67 -27.21 20.38
CA ASP A 408 -11.62 -27.60 21.80
C ASP A 408 -10.85 -26.60 22.67
N LYS A 409 -10.29 -25.54 22.06
CA LYS A 409 -9.51 -24.51 22.77
C LYS A 409 -10.43 -23.57 23.54
N ARG A 410 -9.92 -23.02 24.65
CA ARG A 410 -10.65 -22.15 25.59
C ARG A 410 -9.73 -21.05 26.13
N GLY A 411 -10.32 -20.13 26.89
CA GLY A 411 -9.58 -19.05 27.53
C GLY A 411 -8.99 -18.10 26.49
N ARG A 412 -7.71 -17.73 26.66
CA ARG A 412 -7.05 -16.74 25.79
C ARG A 412 -6.62 -17.28 24.42
N ASP A 413 -6.52 -18.59 24.23
CA ASP A 413 -6.16 -19.16 22.93
C ASP A 413 -7.17 -18.68 21.88
N LEU A 414 -6.68 -17.98 20.85
CA LEU A 414 -7.56 -17.33 19.88
C LEU A 414 -8.41 -18.34 19.10
N ARG A 415 -7.96 -19.60 19.01
CA ARG A 415 -8.74 -20.68 18.37
C ARG A 415 -10.01 -21.02 19.15
N GLY A 416 -10.11 -20.60 20.41
CA GLY A 416 -11.35 -20.66 21.21
C GLY A 416 -12.21 -19.40 21.12
N GLN A 417 -11.67 -18.31 20.56
CA GLN A 417 -12.37 -17.03 20.37
C GLN A 417 -12.87 -16.85 18.92
N GLY A 418 -12.19 -17.45 17.94
CA GLY A 418 -12.42 -17.22 16.51
C GLY A 418 -11.58 -16.06 15.98
N ARG A 419 -11.71 -15.76 14.67
CA ARG A 419 -10.99 -14.66 14.02
C ARG A 419 -11.44 -13.30 14.56
N LEU A 420 -10.50 -12.41 14.81
CA LEU A 420 -10.74 -11.03 15.18
C LEU A 420 -11.03 -10.19 13.92
N GLN A 421 -12.18 -9.50 13.89
CA GLN A 421 -12.68 -8.84 12.69
C GLN A 421 -12.94 -7.36 12.91
N TYR A 422 -12.72 -6.58 11.86
CA TYR A 422 -13.28 -5.24 11.75
C TYR A 422 -14.78 -5.34 11.43
N VAL A 423 -15.62 -4.83 12.32
CA VAL A 423 -17.09 -4.93 12.21
C VAL A 423 -17.75 -3.59 11.86
N GLY A 424 -17.02 -2.68 11.20
CA GLY A 424 -17.53 -1.35 10.84
C GLY A 424 -17.68 -0.39 12.02
N LYS A 425 -16.98 -0.64 13.13
CA LYS A 425 -17.06 0.12 14.39
C LYS A 425 -15.65 0.44 14.91
N HIS A 426 -15.55 1.24 15.98
CA HIS A 426 -14.29 1.64 16.61
C HIS A 426 -13.51 0.52 17.31
N TYR A 427 -14.09 -0.68 17.42
CA TYR A 427 -13.48 -1.82 18.09
C TYR A 427 -13.60 -3.07 17.23
N LEU A 428 -12.56 -3.90 17.27
CA LEU A 428 -12.56 -5.21 16.67
C LEU A 428 -13.39 -6.19 17.52
N GLN A 429 -13.94 -7.21 16.87
CA GLN A 429 -14.79 -8.22 17.52
C GLN A 429 -14.40 -9.63 17.06
N PHE A 430 -14.34 -10.57 18.00
CA PHE A 430 -14.11 -11.97 17.69
C PHE A 430 -15.34 -12.62 17.04
N ALA A 431 -15.16 -13.24 15.88
CA ALA A 431 -16.23 -13.88 15.11
C ALA A 431 -16.88 -15.06 15.85
N GLY A 432 -16.10 -15.84 16.61
CA GLY A 432 -16.61 -17.00 17.33
C GLY A 432 -17.30 -16.61 18.64
N SER A 433 -16.60 -15.90 19.52
CA SER A 433 -17.08 -15.58 20.87
C SER A 433 -17.93 -14.30 20.94
N GLN A 434 -17.96 -13.50 19.87
CA GLN A 434 -18.64 -12.20 19.80
C GLN A 434 -18.11 -11.16 20.80
N LYS A 435 -16.96 -11.41 21.45
CA LYS A 435 -16.34 -10.48 22.37
C LYS A 435 -15.65 -9.35 21.61
N TYR A 436 -15.88 -8.11 22.04
CA TYR A 436 -15.10 -6.95 21.61
C TYR A 436 -13.71 -6.97 22.22
N PHE A 437 -12.73 -6.44 21.49
CA PHE A 437 -11.32 -6.51 21.83
C PHE A 437 -10.74 -5.13 22.19
N LEU A 438 -9.94 -5.11 23.26
CA LEU A 438 -9.04 -4.02 23.62
C LEU A 438 -7.60 -4.54 23.54
N LYS A 439 -6.72 -3.74 22.95
CA LYS A 439 -5.33 -4.09 22.65
C LYS A 439 -4.39 -3.53 23.72
N VAL A 440 -3.53 -4.36 24.30
CA VAL A 440 -2.41 -3.93 25.17
C VAL A 440 -1.18 -4.80 24.94
N GLY A 441 -0.02 -4.18 24.72
CA GLY A 441 1.18 -4.93 24.35
C GLY A 441 2.45 -4.12 24.19
N ALA A 442 3.45 -4.77 23.60
CA ALA A 442 4.74 -4.15 23.28
C ALA A 442 4.77 -3.73 21.81
N ASP A 443 5.11 -2.46 21.55
CA ASP A 443 5.44 -1.99 20.19
C ASP A 443 6.94 -2.16 19.89
N ALA A 444 7.73 -2.38 20.94
CA ALA A 444 9.17 -2.54 20.88
C ALA A 444 9.63 -3.95 21.28
N PRO A 445 10.71 -4.48 20.69
CA PRO A 445 11.52 -3.83 19.65
C PRO A 445 10.95 -4.05 18.23
N GLU A 446 11.03 -3.04 17.36
CA GLU A 446 10.76 -3.21 15.92
C GLU A 446 11.60 -4.35 15.29
N THR A 447 12.81 -4.56 15.82
CA THR A 447 13.79 -5.57 15.40
C THR A 447 13.53 -6.96 15.99
N LEU A 448 12.34 -7.25 16.53
CA LEU A 448 12.00 -8.53 17.20
C LEU A 448 12.35 -9.76 16.33
N LEU A 449 12.15 -9.66 15.02
CA LEU A 449 12.45 -10.74 14.05
C LEU A 449 13.93 -10.86 13.67
N ALA A 450 14.80 -9.95 14.11
CA ALA A 450 16.25 -10.04 13.94
C ALA A 450 16.85 -11.00 14.98
N TYR A 451 16.51 -12.30 14.91
CA TYR A 451 16.78 -13.29 15.95
C TYR A 451 17.77 -14.36 15.51
N ALA A 452 18.76 -14.67 16.36
CA ALA A 452 19.92 -15.51 16.01
C ALA A 452 19.58 -16.97 15.66
N ASP A 453 18.43 -17.46 16.13
CA ASP A 453 17.97 -18.82 15.87
C ASP A 453 17.18 -18.93 14.56
N PHE A 454 16.85 -17.81 13.90
CA PHE A 454 16.31 -17.83 12.55
C PHE A 454 17.42 -18.03 11.53
N ASP A 455 17.15 -18.86 10.52
CA ASP A 455 18.11 -19.13 9.46
C ASP A 455 18.42 -17.87 8.67
N ASN A 456 19.69 -17.74 8.27
CA ASN A 456 20.16 -16.71 7.36
C ASN A 456 19.72 -15.28 7.76
N THR A 457 19.80 -15.01 9.06
CA THR A 457 19.46 -13.73 9.70
C THR A 457 20.75 -13.03 10.13
N ILE A 458 21.00 -11.85 9.55
CA ILE A 458 22.21 -11.07 9.78
C ILE A 458 21.86 -9.60 10.01
N ALA A 459 22.76 -8.84 10.64
CA ALA A 459 22.61 -7.40 10.79
C ALA A 459 23.52 -6.68 9.80
N GLY A 460 22.98 -5.73 9.05
CA GLY A 460 23.75 -4.83 8.20
C GLY A 460 24.63 -3.88 9.02
N ASN A 461 24.17 -3.47 10.21
CA ASN A 461 24.96 -2.72 11.18
C ASN A 461 24.88 -3.32 12.60
N PRO A 462 25.66 -4.39 12.90
CA PRO A 462 25.59 -5.09 14.19
C PRO A 462 26.06 -4.24 15.38
N LYS A 463 26.74 -3.11 15.15
CA LYS A 463 27.13 -2.16 16.21
C LYS A 463 25.95 -1.31 16.67
N LYS A 464 25.04 -0.98 15.76
CA LYS A 464 23.82 -0.20 16.04
C LYS A 464 22.69 -1.12 16.49
N ALA A 465 22.47 -2.20 15.75
CA ALA A 465 21.34 -3.10 15.92
C ALA A 465 21.81 -4.57 15.84
N PRO A 466 22.32 -5.14 16.95
CA PRO A 466 22.79 -6.51 16.97
C PRO A 466 21.65 -7.53 16.85
N ILE A 467 21.99 -8.72 16.37
CA ILE A 467 21.05 -9.85 16.31
C ILE A 467 20.69 -10.30 17.73
N LYS A 468 19.39 -10.49 17.95
CA LYS A 468 18.79 -10.83 19.24
C LYS A 468 19.01 -12.27 19.60
N THR A 469 19.00 -12.55 20.90
CA THR A 469 19.04 -13.91 21.46
C THR A 469 17.88 -14.19 22.42
N TRP A 470 17.20 -13.14 22.90
CA TRP A 470 16.13 -13.24 23.90
C TRP A 470 16.55 -14.08 25.11
N GLY A 471 17.85 -14.00 25.46
CA GLY A 471 18.48 -14.79 26.52
C GLY A 471 17.76 -14.70 27.88
N PRO A 472 17.35 -13.50 28.34
CA PRO A 472 16.60 -13.32 29.59
C PRO A 472 15.29 -14.12 29.67
N HIS A 473 14.71 -14.46 28.51
CA HIS A 473 13.43 -15.16 28.42
C HIS A 473 13.54 -16.66 28.16
N ARG A 474 14.75 -17.23 28.09
CA ARG A 474 14.91 -18.68 27.88
C ARG A 474 14.25 -19.54 28.96
N ASN A 475 14.16 -19.03 30.19
CA ASN A 475 13.50 -19.73 31.30
C ASN A 475 11.97 -19.60 31.29
N ASP A 476 11.42 -18.75 30.41
CA ASP A 476 9.97 -18.61 30.21
C ASP A 476 9.43 -19.61 29.18
N TRP A 477 10.31 -20.31 28.47
CA TRP A 477 9.95 -21.45 27.62
C TRP A 477 9.60 -22.67 28.50
N ASN A 478 8.47 -23.31 28.22
CA ASN A 478 7.97 -24.45 28.96
C ASN A 478 8.05 -25.75 28.14
N PRO A 479 8.16 -26.92 28.79
CA PRO A 479 8.02 -28.20 28.10
C PRO A 479 6.72 -28.28 27.29
N GLY A 480 6.85 -28.55 25.99
CA GLY A 480 5.72 -28.61 25.05
C GLY A 480 5.52 -27.34 24.22
N ASP A 481 6.17 -26.23 24.57
CA ASP A 481 6.23 -25.08 23.68
C ASP A 481 7.06 -25.39 22.42
N PRO A 482 6.75 -24.75 21.28
CA PRO A 482 7.39 -25.10 20.02
C PRO A 482 8.87 -24.74 20.00
N THR A 483 9.60 -25.46 19.16
CA THR A 483 11.00 -25.22 18.78
C THR A 483 11.18 -25.69 17.34
N TRP A 484 12.30 -25.33 16.71
CA TRP A 484 12.71 -25.87 15.43
C TRP A 484 14.18 -26.33 15.45
N GLY A 485 14.55 -27.17 14.48
CA GLY A 485 15.89 -27.76 14.39
C GLY A 485 16.36 -28.36 15.72
N ASP A 486 17.58 -28.03 16.13
CA ASP A 486 18.19 -28.50 17.39
C ASP A 486 17.73 -27.68 18.61
N GLN A 487 16.42 -27.60 18.84
CA GLN A 487 15.78 -26.83 19.93
C GLN A 487 16.04 -25.32 19.87
N LYS A 488 16.22 -24.80 18.65
CA LYS A 488 16.22 -23.35 18.37
C LYS A 488 14.83 -22.77 18.65
N GLY A 489 14.77 -21.47 18.94
CA GLY A 489 13.52 -20.73 19.12
C GLY A 489 13.17 -20.38 20.57
N ARG A 490 13.80 -21.04 21.54
CA ARG A 490 13.40 -20.97 22.95
C ARG A 490 13.37 -19.57 23.55
N GLY A 491 14.30 -18.71 23.18
CA GLY A 491 14.38 -17.35 23.72
C GLY A 491 13.14 -16.54 23.34
N LEU A 492 12.83 -16.47 22.04
CA LEU A 492 11.71 -15.69 21.52
C LEU A 492 10.35 -16.30 21.90
N ILE A 493 10.21 -17.63 21.84
CA ILE A 493 8.99 -18.32 22.30
C ILE A 493 8.76 -18.06 23.81
N GLY A 494 9.82 -18.09 24.61
CA GLY A 494 9.77 -17.73 26.02
C GLY A 494 9.38 -16.26 26.24
N ALA A 495 9.89 -15.33 25.41
CA ALA A 495 9.54 -13.91 25.52
C ALA A 495 8.03 -13.69 25.30
N ILE A 496 7.45 -14.36 24.30
CA ILE A 496 6.01 -14.33 24.05
C ILE A 496 5.23 -14.96 25.21
N ASN A 497 5.71 -16.06 25.79
CA ASN A 497 5.09 -16.64 26.99
C ASN A 497 5.09 -15.67 28.17
N TYR A 498 6.20 -14.98 28.40
CA TYR A 498 6.32 -13.99 29.47
C TYR A 498 5.31 -12.86 29.27
N LEU A 499 5.32 -12.23 28.09
CA LEU A 499 4.44 -11.10 27.79
C LEU A 499 2.96 -11.51 27.86
N SER A 500 2.63 -12.67 27.28
CA SER A 500 1.30 -13.26 27.39
C SER A 500 0.95 -13.51 28.85
N GLY A 501 1.84 -14.16 29.61
CA GLY A 501 1.66 -14.49 31.03
C GLY A 501 1.41 -13.29 31.93
N LYS A 502 1.98 -12.12 31.61
CA LYS A 502 1.69 -10.85 32.29
C LYS A 502 0.29 -10.29 32.02
N GLY A 503 -0.41 -10.84 31.02
CA GLY A 503 -1.78 -10.48 30.65
C GLY A 503 -1.87 -9.59 29.42
N CYS A 504 -0.74 -9.21 28.80
CA CYS A 504 -0.73 -8.52 27.52
C CYS A 504 -1.26 -9.43 26.41
N ASN A 505 -1.82 -8.84 25.36
CA ASN A 505 -2.50 -9.54 24.28
C ASN A 505 -2.08 -9.02 22.89
N ALA A 506 -0.98 -8.29 22.78
CA ALA A 506 -0.45 -7.80 21.52
C ALA A 506 1.09 -7.71 21.56
N PHE A 507 1.70 -7.87 20.39
CA PHE A 507 3.08 -7.44 20.16
C PHE A 507 3.28 -7.07 18.69
N SER A 508 4.13 -6.08 18.44
CA SER A 508 4.48 -5.64 17.09
C SER A 508 5.91 -6.05 16.70
N PHE A 509 6.16 -5.94 15.40
CA PHE A 509 7.45 -6.22 14.77
C PHE A 509 7.46 -5.64 13.35
N LEU A 510 8.63 -5.20 12.88
CA LEU A 510 8.84 -4.97 11.45
C LEU A 510 9.08 -6.31 10.75
N THR A 511 8.51 -6.45 9.56
CA THR A 511 8.80 -7.57 8.64
C THR A 511 9.83 -7.21 7.57
N TYR A 512 10.12 -5.92 7.40
CA TYR A 512 11.17 -5.41 6.52
C TYR A 512 11.72 -4.07 7.01
N ASN A 513 13.00 -4.03 7.39
CA ASN A 513 13.68 -2.82 7.91
C ASN A 513 15.06 -2.60 7.26
N ALA A 514 15.32 -3.22 6.09
CA ALA A 514 16.59 -3.04 5.40
C ALA A 514 16.76 -1.56 5.01
N GLY A 515 17.92 -0.99 5.34
CA GLY A 515 18.26 0.41 5.08
C GLY A 515 17.84 1.38 6.17
N GLY A 516 16.99 0.95 7.11
CA GLY A 516 16.52 1.79 8.20
C GLY A 516 17.18 1.56 9.53
N ASP A 517 16.44 1.77 10.62
CA ASP A 517 17.07 1.96 11.92
C ASP A 517 17.72 0.69 12.46
N GLY A 518 17.04 -0.46 12.30
CA GLY A 518 17.57 -1.78 12.60
C GLY A 518 18.45 -2.40 11.50
N ASP A 519 18.10 -2.26 10.22
CA ASP A 519 18.81 -2.85 9.07
C ASP A 519 19.21 -4.34 9.29
N ASN A 520 18.27 -5.15 9.74
CA ASN A 520 18.52 -6.54 10.19
C ASN A 520 17.32 -7.49 10.09
N VAL A 521 16.21 -7.05 9.49
CA VAL A 521 15.00 -7.83 9.24
C VAL A 521 14.59 -7.70 7.77
N TRP A 522 14.52 -8.85 7.10
CA TRP A 522 13.92 -8.99 5.77
C TRP A 522 13.50 -10.44 5.54
N PRO A 523 12.48 -10.69 4.70
CA PRO A 523 12.02 -12.06 4.41
C PRO A 523 12.88 -12.78 3.36
N PHE A 524 13.81 -12.06 2.74
CA PHE A 524 14.59 -12.52 1.58
C PHE A 524 15.74 -13.46 1.96
N ILE A 525 16.23 -14.18 0.95
CA ILE A 525 17.47 -14.98 1.05
C ILE A 525 18.69 -14.07 1.24
N GLN A 526 18.66 -12.86 0.69
CA GLN A 526 19.67 -11.85 0.95
C GLN A 526 19.04 -10.47 0.89
N ARG A 527 19.63 -9.53 1.60
CA ARG A 527 19.13 -8.18 1.77
C ARG A 527 18.75 -7.48 0.45
N GLU A 528 19.53 -7.68 -0.62
CA GLU A 528 19.31 -7.05 -1.92
C GLU A 528 18.44 -7.89 -2.90
N ASP A 529 18.02 -9.10 -2.53
CA ASP A 529 17.29 -10.03 -3.42
C ASP A 529 15.79 -10.06 -3.14
N LYS A 530 15.11 -8.98 -3.53
CA LYS A 530 13.72 -8.72 -3.20
C LYS A 530 12.72 -9.63 -3.93
N LEU A 531 13.20 -10.49 -4.81
CA LEU A 531 12.38 -11.41 -5.61
C LEU A 531 12.56 -12.88 -5.20
N HIS A 532 13.35 -13.15 -4.16
CA HIS A 532 13.56 -14.51 -3.65
C HIS A 532 13.47 -14.56 -2.13
N TYR A 533 12.57 -15.43 -1.64
CA TYR A 533 12.18 -15.50 -0.23
C TYR A 533 12.84 -16.70 0.44
N ASP A 534 13.28 -16.52 1.67
CA ASP A 534 13.94 -17.56 2.44
C ASP A 534 12.89 -18.50 3.05
N CYS A 535 12.77 -19.70 2.49
CA CYS A 535 11.72 -20.64 2.87
C CYS A 535 11.86 -21.07 4.34
N SER A 536 13.10 -21.29 4.80
CA SER A 536 13.38 -21.78 6.15
C SER A 536 13.12 -20.72 7.22
N LYS A 537 13.61 -19.49 7.01
CA LYS A 537 13.41 -18.34 7.89
C LYS A 537 11.92 -18.06 8.06
N LEU A 538 11.16 -18.04 6.96
CA LEU A 538 9.73 -17.72 7.00
C LEU A 538 8.87 -18.82 7.63
N ASP A 539 9.23 -20.10 7.47
CA ASP A 539 8.57 -21.17 8.22
C ASP A 539 8.86 -21.04 9.73
N GLN A 540 10.06 -20.58 10.13
CA GLN A 540 10.40 -20.35 11.53
C GLN A 540 9.66 -19.13 12.12
N TRP A 541 9.48 -18.06 11.35
CA TRP A 541 8.59 -16.95 11.71
C TRP A 541 7.16 -17.46 11.93
N GLY A 542 6.68 -18.35 11.04
CA GLY A 542 5.38 -18.99 11.15
C GLY A 542 5.16 -19.72 12.49
N ILE A 543 6.18 -20.42 13.00
CA ILE A 543 6.14 -21.08 14.32
C ILE A 543 5.90 -20.06 15.44
N VAL A 544 6.58 -18.91 15.38
CA VAL A 544 6.45 -17.84 16.39
C VAL A 544 5.04 -17.23 16.35
N PHE A 545 4.51 -16.97 15.16
CA PHE A 545 3.18 -16.37 14.98
C PHE A 545 2.05 -17.33 15.37
N ASP A 546 2.15 -18.61 15.01
CA ASP A 546 1.19 -19.63 15.45
C ASP A 546 1.21 -19.78 16.99
N HIS A 547 2.38 -19.69 17.61
CA HIS A 547 2.50 -19.66 19.07
C HIS A 547 1.85 -18.42 19.67
N GLY A 548 2.05 -17.25 19.07
CA GLY A 548 1.33 -16.02 19.42
C GLY A 548 -0.18 -16.20 19.40
N THR A 549 -0.72 -16.81 18.34
CA THR A 549 -2.15 -17.18 18.24
C THR A 549 -2.60 -18.09 19.39
N ALA A 550 -1.83 -19.13 19.71
CA ALA A 550 -2.11 -20.04 20.83
C ALA A 550 -1.95 -19.38 22.22
N ARG A 551 -1.26 -18.24 22.29
CA ARG A 551 -1.06 -17.43 23.50
C ARG A 551 -1.98 -16.21 23.58
N GLY A 552 -2.94 -16.07 22.68
CA GLY A 552 -3.91 -14.97 22.73
C GLY A 552 -3.33 -13.62 22.31
N MET A 553 -2.33 -13.63 21.43
CA MET A 553 -1.65 -12.42 20.98
C MET A 553 -2.19 -11.95 19.63
N TYR A 554 -2.50 -10.66 19.57
CA TYR A 554 -2.67 -9.87 18.36
C TYR A 554 -1.29 -9.60 17.76
N LEU A 555 -1.13 -9.96 16.48
CA LEU A 555 0.14 -9.79 15.75
C LEU A 555 0.09 -8.47 14.98
N HIS A 556 0.86 -7.47 15.42
CA HIS A 556 0.92 -6.18 14.72
C HIS A 556 2.03 -6.21 13.66
N PHE A 557 1.68 -6.51 12.40
CA PHE A 557 2.63 -6.50 11.29
C PHE A 557 2.89 -5.08 10.82
N LYS A 558 4.04 -4.50 11.18
CA LYS A 558 4.58 -3.31 10.51
C LYS A 558 5.32 -3.78 9.25
N LEU A 559 4.82 -3.40 8.08
CA LEU A 559 5.29 -3.94 6.81
C LEU A 559 6.60 -3.31 6.30
N GLN A 560 6.89 -2.08 6.70
CA GLN A 560 8.05 -1.31 6.26
C GLN A 560 8.16 -0.06 7.14
N GLU A 561 9.27 0.68 7.03
CA GLU A 561 9.53 1.93 7.74
C GLU A 561 9.79 3.07 6.76
N THR A 562 9.96 4.29 7.27
CA THR A 562 10.19 5.48 6.44
C THR A 562 11.44 5.34 5.55
N GLU A 563 12.47 4.69 6.06
CA GLU A 563 13.77 4.57 5.42
C GLU A 563 13.75 3.62 4.21
N ASN A 564 12.71 2.81 4.05
CA ASN A 564 12.60 1.83 2.98
C ASN A 564 11.21 1.76 2.31
N ASP A 565 10.33 2.72 2.53
CA ASP A 565 9.02 2.72 1.88
C ASP A 565 9.04 3.32 0.47
N ASP A 566 9.86 4.35 0.19
CA ASP A 566 10.08 4.92 -1.14
C ASP A 566 11.48 5.58 -1.32
N HIS A 567 11.70 6.40 -2.36
CA HIS A 567 12.95 7.17 -2.52
C HIS A 567 13.00 8.49 -1.72
N ARG A 568 12.43 8.50 -0.51
CA ARG A 568 12.61 9.56 0.48
C ARG A 568 13.38 9.03 1.67
N THR A 569 14.23 9.90 2.21
CA THR A 569 15.01 9.61 3.41
C THR A 569 14.49 10.50 4.54
N GLY A 570 13.42 10.07 5.21
CA GLY A 570 12.75 10.84 6.27
C GLY A 570 11.82 11.95 5.77
N LYS A 571 11.45 12.86 6.69
CA LYS A 571 10.54 14.00 6.44
C LYS A 571 11.02 14.93 5.32
N GLY A 572 10.63 14.64 4.07
CA GLY A 572 10.72 15.57 2.93
C GLY A 572 12.06 15.63 2.18
N LYS A 573 12.99 14.69 2.41
CA LYS A 573 14.24 14.61 1.63
C LYS A 573 14.10 13.55 0.55
N GLN A 574 14.29 13.90 -0.72
CA GLN A 574 14.42 12.91 -1.78
C GLN A 574 15.85 12.34 -1.81
N GLY A 575 15.97 11.02 -1.92
CA GLY A 575 17.24 10.30 -2.00
C GLY A 575 17.06 8.97 -2.70
N PHE A 576 18.08 8.50 -3.43
CA PHE A 576 18.02 7.14 -3.96
C PHE A 576 18.18 6.16 -2.79
N VAL A 577 17.11 5.41 -2.52
CA VAL A 577 17.03 4.37 -1.47
C VAL A 577 17.03 3.01 -2.19
N PRO A 578 18.17 2.33 -2.29
CA PRO A 578 18.26 1.03 -2.95
C PRO A 578 17.31 0.00 -2.35
N GLU A 579 17.03 0.10 -1.05
CA GLU A 579 16.27 -0.86 -0.25
C GLU A 579 14.76 -0.75 -0.42
N CYS A 580 14.21 0.37 -0.89
CA CYS A 580 12.75 0.49 -0.94
C CYS A 580 12.11 -0.47 -1.96
N PHE A 581 10.78 -0.62 -1.98
CA PHE A 581 10.11 -1.36 -3.04
C PHE A 581 9.53 -0.43 -4.08
N ASP A 582 9.94 -0.62 -5.34
CA ASP A 582 9.35 0.02 -6.53
C ASP A 582 9.16 1.55 -6.42
N ASP A 583 10.09 2.26 -5.75
CA ASP A 583 9.96 3.70 -5.43
C ASP A 583 8.62 4.07 -4.75
N GLY A 584 8.16 3.19 -3.85
CA GLY A 584 6.87 3.32 -3.18
C GLY A 584 5.67 2.87 -4.00
N ASN A 585 5.81 2.54 -5.28
CA ASN A 585 4.68 2.09 -6.09
C ASN A 585 4.28 0.65 -5.77
N LEU A 586 3.06 0.27 -6.14
CA LEU A 586 2.61 -1.12 -6.13
C LEU A 586 3.15 -1.87 -7.37
N GLY A 587 4.48 -2.01 -7.44
CA GLY A 587 5.18 -2.73 -8.49
C GLY A 587 5.38 -4.21 -8.18
N VAL A 588 6.31 -4.84 -8.89
CA VAL A 588 6.57 -6.28 -8.79
C VAL A 588 7.07 -6.67 -7.40
N GLN A 589 7.97 -5.87 -6.81
CA GLN A 589 8.59 -6.20 -5.52
C GLN A 589 7.55 -6.08 -4.39
N ARG A 590 6.80 -4.97 -4.37
CA ARG A 590 5.78 -4.71 -3.34
C ARG A 590 4.60 -5.67 -3.43
N LYS A 591 4.13 -6.00 -4.64
CA LYS A 591 3.09 -7.02 -4.83
C LYS A 591 3.54 -8.37 -4.30
N LEU A 592 4.76 -8.79 -4.68
CA LEU A 592 5.30 -10.06 -4.21
C LEU A 592 5.43 -10.10 -2.69
N TYR A 593 5.93 -9.02 -2.09
CA TYR A 593 6.07 -8.87 -0.64
C TYR A 593 4.75 -9.03 0.10
N CYS A 594 3.73 -8.28 -0.30
CA CYS A 594 2.41 -8.41 0.31
C CYS A 594 1.84 -9.83 0.11
N ARG A 595 1.99 -10.40 -1.10
CA ARG A 595 1.52 -11.75 -1.44
C ARG A 595 2.14 -12.82 -0.56
N GLU A 596 3.46 -12.84 -0.42
CA GLU A 596 4.17 -13.85 0.37
C GLU A 596 3.79 -13.77 1.85
N LEU A 597 3.68 -12.56 2.42
CA LEU A 597 3.26 -12.40 3.82
C LEU A 597 1.81 -12.86 4.04
N VAL A 598 0.87 -12.51 3.15
CA VAL A 598 -0.53 -12.97 3.25
C VAL A 598 -0.62 -14.48 3.09
N ALA A 599 0.04 -15.07 2.09
CA ALA A 599 0.01 -16.51 1.83
C ALA A 599 0.56 -17.35 2.99
N ARG A 600 1.59 -16.83 3.68
CA ARG A 600 2.27 -17.53 4.78
C ARG A 600 1.62 -17.30 6.14
N PHE A 601 1.07 -16.11 6.38
CA PHE A 601 0.67 -15.68 7.73
C PHE A 601 -0.78 -15.22 7.87
N GLY A 602 -1.49 -14.99 6.76
CA GLY A 602 -2.87 -14.52 6.77
C GLY A 602 -3.85 -15.48 7.44
N HIS A 603 -3.51 -16.76 7.67
CA HIS A 603 -4.40 -17.67 8.41
C HIS A 603 -4.55 -17.30 9.90
N ASN A 604 -3.58 -16.58 10.49
CA ASN A 604 -3.57 -16.20 11.91
C ASN A 604 -4.82 -15.41 12.29
N LEU A 605 -5.32 -15.61 13.51
CA LEU A 605 -6.69 -15.19 13.87
C LEU A 605 -6.82 -13.73 14.31
N ALA A 606 -5.75 -13.11 14.82
CA ALA A 606 -5.76 -11.70 15.22
C ALA A 606 -4.48 -11.03 14.76
N LEU A 607 -4.60 -10.20 13.73
CA LEU A 607 -3.51 -9.40 13.19
C LEU A 607 -4.05 -8.13 12.53
N ASN A 608 -3.14 -7.18 12.27
CA ASN A 608 -3.33 -6.19 11.21
C ASN A 608 -2.28 -6.33 10.11
N TRP A 609 -2.55 -5.66 9.00
CA TRP A 609 -1.55 -5.19 8.06
C TRP A 609 -1.34 -3.69 8.28
N ASN A 610 -0.25 -3.30 8.94
CA ASN A 610 0.18 -1.90 9.02
C ASN A 610 1.07 -1.58 7.81
N ILE A 611 0.58 -0.75 6.90
CA ILE A 611 1.23 -0.53 5.59
C ILE A 611 2.57 0.21 5.68
N GLY A 612 2.90 0.80 6.83
CA GLY A 612 4.23 1.35 7.05
C GLY A 612 4.29 2.25 8.29
N GLU A 613 5.46 2.30 8.90
CA GLU A 613 5.81 3.21 9.98
C GLU A 613 6.28 4.56 9.44
N GLU A 614 5.74 5.64 10.03
CA GLU A 614 6.09 7.01 9.69
C GLU A 614 5.93 7.30 8.17
N ASN A 615 5.03 6.55 7.52
CA ASN A 615 5.02 6.28 6.09
C ASN A 615 5.06 7.57 5.25
N THR A 616 6.06 7.63 4.37
CA THR A 616 6.27 8.77 3.49
C THR A 616 5.58 8.62 2.15
N GLN A 617 5.23 7.41 1.69
CA GLN A 617 4.59 7.16 0.38
C GLN A 617 3.45 8.15 0.04
N SER A 618 3.26 8.42 -1.26
CA SER A 618 2.16 9.28 -1.71
C SER A 618 0.79 8.65 -1.36
N THR A 619 -0.26 9.46 -1.32
CA THR A 619 -1.61 8.94 -1.05
C THR A 619 -2.03 7.90 -2.08
N GLU A 620 -1.68 8.07 -3.35
CA GLU A 620 -1.97 7.10 -4.41
C GLU A 620 -1.23 5.78 -4.18
N GLN A 621 0.02 5.84 -3.73
CA GLN A 621 0.82 4.67 -3.37
C GLN A 621 0.24 3.93 -2.15
N GLN A 622 -0.16 4.67 -1.13
CA GLN A 622 -0.83 4.14 0.06
C GLN A 622 -2.14 3.44 -0.31
N VAL A 623 -3.00 4.11 -1.08
CA VAL A 623 -4.29 3.55 -1.53
C VAL A 623 -4.08 2.29 -2.36
N ALA A 624 -3.12 2.29 -3.30
CA ALA A 624 -2.83 1.11 -4.11
C ALA A 624 -2.42 -0.10 -3.24
N MET A 625 -1.54 0.09 -2.25
CA MET A 625 -1.12 -0.98 -1.34
C MET A 625 -2.26 -1.47 -0.44
N ILE A 626 -3.08 -0.55 0.09
CA ILE A 626 -4.28 -0.87 0.88
C ILE A 626 -5.27 -1.70 0.06
N ASP A 627 -5.55 -1.28 -1.17
CA ASP A 627 -6.51 -1.96 -2.04
C ASP A 627 -6.05 -3.36 -2.42
N TYR A 628 -4.74 -3.50 -2.69
CA TYR A 628 -4.15 -4.80 -2.99
C TYR A 628 -4.22 -5.76 -1.81
N LEU A 629 -3.87 -5.32 -0.60
CA LEU A 629 -3.97 -6.16 0.61
C LEU A 629 -5.43 -6.57 0.87
N ALA A 630 -6.38 -5.65 0.71
CA ALA A 630 -7.81 -5.93 0.88
C ALA A 630 -8.38 -6.90 -0.17
N GLU A 631 -7.80 -6.97 -1.37
CA GLU A 631 -8.20 -7.94 -2.40
C GLU A 631 -7.52 -9.31 -2.20
N LEU A 632 -6.27 -9.28 -1.76
CA LEU A 632 -5.40 -10.44 -1.63
C LEU A 632 -5.69 -11.29 -0.38
N ASP A 633 -6.05 -10.66 0.74
CA ASP A 633 -6.28 -11.33 2.01
C ASP A 633 -7.68 -11.97 2.08
N PRO A 634 -7.80 -13.31 2.06
CA PRO A 634 -9.10 -13.98 2.01
C PRO A 634 -9.94 -13.82 3.28
N TYR A 635 -9.37 -13.23 4.34
CA TYR A 635 -9.99 -13.15 5.67
C TYR A 635 -10.33 -11.72 6.12
N ASP A 636 -10.10 -10.71 5.26
CA ASP A 636 -10.43 -9.30 5.52
C ASP A 636 -9.82 -8.76 6.83
N HIS A 637 -8.51 -9.02 7.07
CA HIS A 637 -7.88 -8.50 8.28
C HIS A 637 -7.86 -6.98 8.35
N HIS A 638 -7.68 -6.49 9.57
CA HIS A 638 -7.58 -5.07 9.86
C HIS A 638 -6.39 -4.44 9.13
N ILE A 639 -6.61 -3.40 8.33
CA ILE A 639 -5.53 -2.63 7.67
C ILE A 639 -5.42 -1.28 8.36
N VAL A 640 -4.18 -0.94 8.78
CA VAL A 640 -3.85 0.31 9.49
C VAL A 640 -2.65 1.01 8.85
N LEU A 641 -2.42 2.25 9.28
CA LEU A 641 -1.27 3.05 8.90
C LEU A 641 -0.73 3.78 10.12
N HIS A 642 0.60 3.91 10.20
CA HIS A 642 1.33 4.70 11.18
C HIS A 642 2.02 5.88 10.48
N THR A 643 1.96 7.08 11.06
CA THR A 643 2.55 8.28 10.45
C THR A 643 3.14 9.22 11.49
N TYR A 644 4.10 10.03 11.04
CA TYR A 644 4.79 11.04 11.84
C TYR A 644 3.89 11.97 12.69
N PRO A 645 4.41 12.43 13.85
CA PRO A 645 3.81 13.53 14.59
C PRO A 645 3.72 14.77 13.71
N GLY A 646 2.57 15.43 13.75
CA GLY A 646 2.26 16.62 12.95
C GLY A 646 1.87 16.36 11.49
N GLN A 647 1.83 15.09 11.04
CA GLN A 647 1.36 14.74 9.68
C GLN A 647 -0.01 14.07 9.63
N HIS A 648 -0.62 13.79 10.80
CA HIS A 648 -1.92 13.13 10.91
C HIS A 648 -2.97 13.71 9.96
N ASP A 649 -3.14 15.03 9.94
CA ASP A 649 -4.17 15.69 9.10
C ASP A 649 -3.93 15.52 7.60
N ARG A 650 -2.67 15.55 7.19
CA ARG A 650 -2.30 15.39 5.78
C ARG A 650 -2.50 13.95 5.33
N ILE A 651 -2.02 13.00 6.13
CA ILE A 651 -1.95 11.59 5.74
C ILE A 651 -3.28 10.89 6.02
N TYR A 652 -3.70 10.82 7.28
CA TYR A 652 -4.97 10.21 7.65
C TYR A 652 -6.16 10.96 7.04
N GLY A 653 -6.09 12.29 7.01
CA GLY A 653 -7.14 13.11 6.42
C GLY A 653 -7.35 12.83 4.93
N ALA A 654 -6.34 12.34 4.19
CA ALA A 654 -6.47 11.93 2.78
C ALA A 654 -7.12 10.55 2.59
N LEU A 655 -7.08 9.69 3.60
CA LEU A 655 -7.52 8.28 3.54
C LEU A 655 -8.91 8.03 4.14
N LEU A 656 -9.48 9.03 4.83
CA LEU A 656 -10.78 8.98 5.50
C LEU A 656 -11.96 8.64 4.57
N GLY A 657 -12.87 7.79 5.04
CA GLY A 657 -14.14 7.45 4.38
C GLY A 657 -13.95 6.50 3.20
N GLU A 658 -14.67 6.73 2.11
CA GLU A 658 -14.59 5.93 0.87
C GLU A 658 -13.33 6.21 0.03
N ARG A 659 -12.44 7.09 0.49
CA ARG A 659 -11.19 7.41 -0.23
C ARG A 659 -10.15 6.30 -0.15
N SER A 660 -10.30 5.39 0.80
CA SER A 660 -9.44 4.20 0.91
C SER A 660 -10.17 3.07 1.62
N LYS A 661 -9.64 1.85 1.55
CA LYS A 661 -10.12 0.72 2.37
C LYS A 661 -9.49 0.65 3.77
N LEU A 662 -8.84 1.72 4.24
CA LEU A 662 -8.24 1.75 5.58
C LEU A 662 -9.32 1.54 6.66
N THR A 663 -9.01 0.71 7.65
CA THR A 663 -9.96 0.33 8.71
C THR A 663 -9.56 0.85 10.09
N GLY A 664 -8.34 1.36 10.24
CA GLY A 664 -7.83 1.89 11.50
C GLY A 664 -6.54 2.68 11.33
N VAL A 665 -6.05 3.20 12.45
CA VAL A 665 -4.78 3.91 12.52
C VAL A 665 -3.99 3.46 13.75
N SER A 666 -2.68 3.51 13.62
CA SER A 666 -1.70 3.30 14.68
C SER A 666 -1.08 4.68 14.96
N LEU A 667 -1.47 5.31 16.07
CA LEU A 667 -1.10 6.70 16.36
C LEU A 667 0.27 6.83 17.01
N GLN A 668 0.96 7.92 16.65
CA GLN A 668 2.21 8.41 17.22
C GLN A 668 2.05 9.86 17.65
N ASN A 669 2.78 10.32 18.68
CA ASN A 669 2.88 11.77 18.95
C ASN A 669 4.28 12.17 19.45
N SER A 670 4.37 13.25 20.22
CA SER A 670 5.64 13.71 20.80
C SER A 670 5.51 14.10 22.28
N SER A 671 4.38 13.77 22.92
CA SER A 671 4.04 14.18 24.28
C SER A 671 2.92 13.28 24.79
N LEU A 672 3.08 12.73 26.01
CA LEU A 672 2.07 11.87 26.61
C LEU A 672 0.73 12.60 26.83
N GLN A 673 0.79 13.89 27.13
CA GLN A 673 -0.38 14.75 27.41
C GLN A 673 -1.32 14.89 26.21
N ALA A 674 -0.80 14.83 24.98
CA ALA A 674 -1.61 14.95 23.76
C ALA A 674 -2.37 13.66 23.40
N THR A 675 -2.03 12.52 24.01
CA THR A 675 -2.50 11.18 23.62
C THR A 675 -4.03 11.06 23.63
N HIS A 676 -4.69 11.59 24.66
CA HIS A 676 -6.15 11.58 24.76
C HIS A 676 -6.81 12.36 23.61
N ALA A 677 -6.39 13.62 23.41
CA ALA A 677 -6.96 14.50 22.40
C ALA A 677 -6.74 13.98 20.97
N ASP A 678 -5.55 13.46 20.68
CA ASP A 678 -5.23 12.88 19.37
C ASP A 678 -6.06 11.61 19.08
N THR A 679 -6.21 10.73 20.07
CA THR A 679 -7.08 9.55 19.96
C THR A 679 -8.51 9.98 19.64
N LEU A 680 -9.06 10.89 20.45
CA LEU A 680 -10.44 11.36 20.33
C LEU A 680 -10.71 12.00 18.97
N ARG A 681 -9.74 12.76 18.46
CA ARG A 681 -9.84 13.40 17.15
C ARG A 681 -10.09 12.37 16.06
N TRP A 682 -9.29 11.31 15.96
CA TRP A 682 -9.42 10.32 14.90
C TRP A 682 -10.60 9.37 15.07
N VAL A 683 -11.01 9.10 16.31
CA VAL A 683 -12.29 8.44 16.60
C VAL A 683 -13.44 9.28 16.02
N ARG A 684 -13.47 10.60 16.28
CA ARG A 684 -14.53 11.49 15.79
C ARG A 684 -14.48 11.70 14.28
N GLU A 685 -13.32 11.99 13.70
CA GLU A 685 -13.19 12.30 12.27
C GLU A 685 -13.55 11.11 11.38
N SER A 686 -13.13 9.89 11.76
CA SER A 686 -13.48 8.67 11.04
C SER A 686 -14.99 8.37 11.10
N ALA A 687 -15.61 8.50 12.28
CA ALA A 687 -17.06 8.34 12.42
C ALA A 687 -17.84 9.39 11.63
N ARG A 688 -17.37 10.65 11.61
CA ARG A 688 -18.02 11.78 10.92
C ARG A 688 -18.17 11.53 9.42
N VAL A 689 -17.22 10.82 8.81
CA VAL A 689 -17.24 10.49 7.37
C VAL A 689 -17.86 9.12 7.05
N GLY A 690 -18.52 8.49 8.02
CA GLY A 690 -19.29 7.26 7.82
C GLY A 690 -18.51 5.96 7.86
N ARG A 691 -17.20 6.00 8.16
CA ARG A 691 -16.35 4.80 8.30
C ARG A 691 -15.56 4.86 9.62
N PRO A 692 -16.17 4.46 10.75
CA PRO A 692 -15.52 4.45 12.05
C PRO A 692 -14.22 3.64 12.04
N TRP A 693 -13.10 4.27 12.36
CA TRP A 693 -11.81 3.58 12.43
C TRP A 693 -11.58 2.99 13.82
N VAL A 694 -10.87 1.85 13.85
CA VAL A 694 -10.23 1.35 15.07
C VAL A 694 -8.97 2.18 15.29
N VAL A 695 -8.92 2.93 16.39
CA VAL A 695 -7.83 3.88 16.68
C VAL A 695 -7.01 3.34 17.83
N ALA A 696 -5.81 2.85 17.56
CA ALA A 696 -4.84 2.43 18.57
C ALA A 696 -3.76 3.51 18.73
N PHE A 697 -3.10 3.53 19.90
CA PHE A 697 -1.98 4.43 20.17
C PHE A 697 -0.75 3.60 20.52
N ASP A 698 0.11 3.40 19.54
CA ASP A 698 1.22 2.43 19.62
C ASP A 698 2.57 3.11 19.90
N GLU A 699 2.69 4.43 19.67
CA GLU A 699 3.90 5.21 19.96
C GLU A 699 3.59 6.57 20.61
N SER A 700 3.19 6.55 21.88
CA SER A 700 2.99 7.78 22.66
C SER A 700 4.30 8.33 23.24
N GLY A 701 4.41 9.65 23.32
CA GLY A 701 5.60 10.33 23.83
C GLY A 701 6.60 10.61 22.71
N SER A 702 7.80 11.06 23.06
CA SER A 702 8.84 11.35 22.07
C SER A 702 9.66 10.11 21.71
N ALA A 703 10.28 10.11 20.54
CA ALA A 703 11.26 9.10 20.12
C ALA A 703 12.37 8.86 21.18
N ALA A 704 12.68 9.85 22.02
CA ALA A 704 13.67 9.74 23.07
C ALA A 704 13.13 9.09 24.36
N HIS A 705 11.89 9.37 24.76
CA HIS A 705 11.44 9.25 26.15
C HIS A 705 10.13 8.50 26.41
N ALA A 706 9.45 7.94 25.41
CA ALA A 706 8.17 7.21 25.50
C ALA A 706 7.95 6.26 26.73
N GLN A 707 7.86 4.93 26.56
CA GLN A 707 7.75 4.03 27.70
C GLN A 707 9.13 3.78 28.32
N ALA A 708 9.41 4.49 29.41
CA ALA A 708 10.58 4.28 30.24
C ALA A 708 10.63 2.87 30.85
N PRO A 709 11.81 2.36 31.25
CA PRO A 709 11.88 1.20 32.13
C PRO A 709 11.11 1.48 33.43
N ASP A 710 10.61 0.44 34.06
CA ASP A 710 10.01 0.60 35.39
C ASP A 710 11.08 1.03 36.40
N LEU A 711 10.68 1.91 37.32
CA LEU A 711 11.54 2.32 38.44
C LEU A 711 12.09 1.07 39.17
N GLY A 712 13.41 1.03 39.35
CA GLY A 712 14.14 -0.07 39.96
C GLY A 712 14.72 -1.09 38.97
N TYR A 713 14.27 -1.14 37.71
CA TYR A 713 14.86 -2.04 36.71
C TYR A 713 16.35 -1.72 36.49
N ARG A 714 17.23 -2.64 36.89
CA ARG A 714 18.69 -2.44 36.92
C ARG A 714 19.13 -1.11 37.57
N GLY A 715 18.37 -0.66 38.57
CA GLY A 715 18.65 0.60 39.28
C GLY A 715 18.18 1.87 38.57
N PHE A 716 17.35 1.77 37.52
CA PHE A 716 16.71 2.93 36.90
C PHE A 716 15.92 3.73 37.94
N ASP A 717 16.24 5.02 38.08
CA ASP A 717 15.70 5.90 39.11
C ASP A 717 14.82 7.03 38.55
N GLY A 718 14.47 6.93 37.26
CA GLY A 718 13.70 7.94 36.53
C GLY A 718 14.55 8.91 35.71
N HIS A 719 15.88 8.85 35.77
CA HIS A 719 16.75 9.66 34.92
C HIS A 719 17.11 8.94 33.61
N ASP A 720 17.06 9.68 32.52
CA ASP A 720 17.57 9.22 31.22
C ASP A 720 19.11 9.16 31.17
N ARG A 721 19.66 8.68 30.05
CA ARG A 721 21.13 8.59 29.85
C ARG A 721 21.88 9.93 29.92
N THR A 722 21.18 11.06 29.84
CA THR A 722 21.76 12.40 29.98
C THR A 722 21.69 12.92 31.42
N GLY A 723 21.06 12.17 32.34
CA GLY A 723 20.83 12.57 33.72
C GLY A 723 19.62 13.48 33.89
N LYS A 724 18.71 13.55 32.90
CA LYS A 724 17.47 14.33 33.00
C LYS A 724 16.35 13.44 33.52
N MET A 725 15.57 13.94 34.48
CA MET A 725 14.32 13.27 34.89
C MET A 725 13.38 13.14 33.69
N ALA A 726 12.99 11.90 33.41
CA ALA A 726 12.01 11.56 32.40
C ALA A 726 10.65 11.25 33.03
N GLU A 727 9.62 11.20 32.18
CA GLU A 727 8.33 10.64 32.55
C GLU A 727 8.50 9.15 32.92
N THR A 728 7.72 8.69 33.88
CA THR A 728 7.80 7.35 34.47
C THR A 728 6.70 6.44 33.94
N GLN A 729 6.74 5.16 34.30
CA GLN A 729 5.65 4.23 34.02
C GLN A 729 4.30 4.67 34.60
N HIS A 730 4.28 5.53 35.63
CA HIS A 730 3.05 6.07 36.20
C HIS A 730 2.42 7.12 35.29
N ASP A 731 3.24 7.97 34.68
CA ASP A 731 2.77 9.00 33.74
C ASP A 731 2.21 8.35 32.48
N VAL A 732 2.88 7.32 31.95
CA VAL A 732 2.38 6.54 30.80
C VAL A 732 1.06 5.83 31.13
N ARG A 733 0.94 5.21 32.32
CA ARG A 733 -0.35 4.63 32.76
C ARG A 733 -1.46 5.67 32.74
N LYS A 734 -1.22 6.85 33.31
CA LYS A 734 -2.24 7.90 33.47
C LYS A 734 -2.63 8.54 32.13
N LEU A 735 -1.64 8.96 31.35
CA LEU A 735 -1.83 9.84 30.20
C LEU A 735 -1.97 9.07 28.88
N THR A 736 -1.30 7.94 28.75
CA THR A 736 -1.37 7.10 27.55
C THR A 736 -2.43 6.02 27.69
N LEU A 737 -2.27 5.08 28.63
CA LEU A 737 -3.16 3.92 28.72
C LEU A 737 -4.60 4.33 29.01
N TRP A 738 -4.83 5.02 30.14
CA TRP A 738 -6.17 5.49 30.46
C TRP A 738 -6.61 6.65 29.56
N GLY A 739 -5.70 7.51 29.11
CA GLY A 739 -6.02 8.56 28.15
C GLY A 739 -6.63 8.02 26.86
N THR A 740 -6.00 7.03 26.22
CA THR A 740 -6.50 6.38 25.00
C THR A 740 -7.83 5.67 25.24
N LEU A 741 -7.95 4.87 26.30
CA LEU A 741 -9.17 4.11 26.60
C LEU A 741 -10.37 5.04 26.85
N MET A 742 -10.16 6.13 27.60
CA MET A 742 -11.22 7.10 27.92
C MET A 742 -11.61 8.00 26.74
N ALA A 743 -10.72 8.15 25.74
CA ALA A 743 -11.04 8.82 24.47
C ALA A 743 -11.92 7.96 23.55
N GLY A 744 -12.08 6.66 23.83
CA GLY A 744 -12.75 5.70 22.97
C GLY A 744 -11.82 5.01 21.96
N GLY A 745 -10.51 5.01 22.23
CA GLY A 745 -9.52 4.26 21.45
C GLY A 745 -9.53 2.76 21.76
N ALA A 746 -8.98 1.97 20.84
CA ALA A 746 -8.96 0.51 20.89
C ALA A 746 -7.86 -0.08 21.77
N GLY A 747 -6.99 0.76 22.33
CA GLY A 747 -5.90 0.37 23.24
C GLY A 747 -4.52 0.82 22.77
N ASN A 748 -3.48 0.21 23.32
CA ASN A 748 -2.11 0.71 23.25
C ASN A 748 -1.08 -0.40 23.02
N GLU A 749 0.00 -0.07 22.33
CA GLU A 749 1.28 -0.78 22.45
C GLU A 749 2.34 0.21 22.92
N TYR A 750 3.41 -0.28 23.53
CA TYR A 750 4.46 0.58 24.09
C TYR A 750 5.75 0.52 23.28
N TYR A 751 6.10 1.65 22.67
CA TYR A 751 7.42 1.93 22.11
C TYR A 751 8.43 2.33 23.19
N PHE A 752 9.70 1.90 23.03
CA PHE A 752 10.77 2.14 23.98
C PHE A 752 11.79 3.16 23.47
N GLY A 753 11.76 4.37 24.05
CA GLY A 753 12.58 5.49 23.60
C GLY A 753 14.10 5.27 23.64
N TYR A 754 14.79 5.93 22.72
CA TYR A 754 16.24 5.77 22.49
C TYR A 754 17.15 6.12 23.68
N GLN A 755 16.67 6.96 24.61
CA GLN A 755 17.44 7.37 25.79
C GLN A 755 17.43 6.36 26.92
N PHE A 756 16.75 5.22 26.75
CA PHE A 756 16.65 4.19 27.78
C PHE A 756 17.36 2.89 27.41
N ASP A 757 17.58 2.07 28.44
CA ASP A 757 17.97 0.68 28.26
C ASP A 757 16.80 -0.15 27.74
N GLU A 758 17.15 -1.24 27.04
CA GLU A 758 16.18 -2.09 26.34
C GLU A 758 15.27 -1.25 25.41
N ASN A 759 15.85 -0.33 24.62
CA ASN A 759 15.11 0.51 23.68
C ASN A 759 14.63 -0.27 22.45
N ASP A 760 13.91 0.42 21.56
CA ASP A 760 13.24 -0.16 20.39
C ASP A 760 14.16 -0.94 19.43
N ILE A 761 15.45 -0.64 19.43
CA ILE A 761 16.42 -1.37 18.61
C ILE A 761 17.08 -2.51 19.39
N VAL A 762 17.48 -2.28 20.64
CA VAL A 762 18.36 -3.22 21.36
C VAL A 762 17.66 -4.09 22.40
N CYS A 763 16.34 -3.94 22.61
CA CYS A 763 15.59 -4.70 23.61
C CYS A 763 15.78 -6.22 23.45
N GLN A 764 16.06 -6.88 24.56
CA GLN A 764 16.19 -8.32 24.76
C GLN A 764 15.41 -8.80 26.00
N ASP A 765 15.02 -7.88 26.90
CA ASP A 765 14.32 -8.18 28.15
C ASP A 765 13.08 -7.30 28.35
N TRP A 766 11.91 -7.88 28.11
CA TRP A 766 10.63 -7.24 28.42
C TRP A 766 10.35 -7.13 29.92
N ARG A 767 11.18 -7.71 30.81
CA ARG A 767 11.11 -7.42 32.26
C ARG A 767 11.55 -6.03 32.63
N SER A 768 12.15 -5.29 31.70
CA SER A 768 12.38 -3.86 31.88
C SER A 768 11.10 -3.06 32.12
N ARG A 769 9.94 -3.60 31.74
CA ARG A 769 8.60 -2.99 31.87
C ARG A 769 7.60 -3.93 32.57
N ASP A 770 8.07 -4.80 33.48
CA ASP A 770 7.25 -5.80 34.18
C ASP A 770 5.97 -5.24 34.85
N GLN A 771 6.08 -4.14 35.60
CA GLN A 771 4.96 -3.47 36.24
C GLN A 771 4.08 -2.73 35.22
N SER A 772 4.68 -2.16 34.17
CA SER A 772 3.92 -1.55 33.09
C SER A 772 2.95 -2.55 32.42
N TRP A 773 3.37 -3.81 32.27
CA TRP A 773 2.49 -4.89 31.78
C TRP A 773 1.36 -5.23 32.75
N ASP A 774 1.60 -5.11 34.06
CA ASP A 774 0.52 -5.27 35.04
C ASP A 774 -0.53 -4.16 34.89
N TYR A 775 -0.14 -2.91 34.64
CA TYR A 775 -1.09 -1.82 34.38
C TYR A 775 -1.93 -2.10 33.13
N CYS A 776 -1.31 -2.59 32.05
CA CYS A 776 -2.02 -3.04 30.85
C CYS A 776 -3.10 -4.07 31.18
N ARG A 777 -2.72 -5.16 31.88
CA ARG A 777 -3.65 -6.22 32.30
C ARG A 777 -4.76 -5.67 33.20
N ILE A 778 -4.43 -4.83 34.17
CA ILE A 778 -5.38 -4.22 35.12
C ILE A 778 -6.43 -3.38 34.37
N ALA A 779 -6.02 -2.61 33.35
CA ALA A 779 -6.93 -1.79 32.57
C ALA A 779 -7.89 -2.65 31.73
N ILE A 780 -7.40 -3.62 30.96
CA ILE A 780 -8.30 -4.44 30.12
C ILE A 780 -9.19 -5.37 30.96
N ALA A 781 -8.68 -5.88 32.10
CA ALA A 781 -9.47 -6.67 33.04
C ALA A 781 -10.62 -5.84 33.63
N PHE A 782 -10.39 -4.56 33.94
CA PHE A 782 -11.46 -3.69 34.41
C PHE A 782 -12.66 -3.67 33.44
N PHE A 783 -12.41 -3.44 32.15
CA PHE A 783 -13.48 -3.37 31.15
C PHE A 783 -14.24 -4.69 31.02
N HIS A 784 -13.52 -5.82 30.99
CA HIS A 784 -14.13 -7.13 30.81
C HIS A 784 -14.82 -7.65 32.08
N ASP A 785 -14.14 -7.64 33.22
CA ASP A 785 -14.61 -8.24 34.47
C ASP A 785 -15.76 -7.45 35.09
N ASN A 786 -15.84 -6.14 34.79
CA ASN A 786 -16.96 -5.30 35.23
C ASN A 786 -18.06 -5.18 34.15
N ALA A 787 -18.02 -5.94 33.06
CA ALA A 787 -19.02 -5.87 31.98
C ALA A 787 -19.28 -4.43 31.50
N ILE A 788 -18.20 -3.69 31.22
CA ILE A 788 -18.29 -2.33 30.67
C ILE A 788 -18.62 -2.44 29.17
N PRO A 789 -19.71 -1.84 28.67
CA PRO A 789 -20.07 -1.89 27.26
C PRO A 789 -19.30 -0.85 26.43
N PHE A 790 -17.96 -0.90 26.48
CA PHE A 790 -17.10 0.14 25.89
C PHE A 790 -17.33 0.38 24.39
N TRP A 791 -17.80 -0.64 23.67
CA TRP A 791 -18.16 -0.54 22.24
C TRP A 791 -19.41 0.30 21.97
N GLU A 792 -20.22 0.61 22.98
CA GLU A 792 -21.39 1.49 22.89
C GLU A 792 -21.14 2.86 23.55
N MET A 793 -20.02 2.99 24.25
CA MET A 793 -19.66 4.18 24.98
C MET A 793 -18.90 5.18 24.09
N LYS A 794 -18.97 6.45 24.47
CA LYS A 794 -18.30 7.54 23.78
C LYS A 794 -17.65 8.47 24.79
N ASN A 795 -16.60 9.17 24.35
CA ASN A 795 -16.03 10.27 25.11
C ASN A 795 -17.11 11.30 25.48
N ALA A 796 -17.02 11.81 26.71
CA ALA A 796 -18.01 12.69 27.32
C ALA A 796 -17.35 13.72 28.28
N ASP A 797 -16.12 14.16 27.98
CA ASP A 797 -15.32 15.05 28.84
C ASP A 797 -16.02 16.35 29.24
N ALA A 798 -16.87 16.90 28.36
CA ALA A 798 -17.69 18.07 28.66
C ALA A 798 -18.54 17.88 29.94
N LEU A 799 -18.97 16.64 30.23
CA LEU A 799 -19.76 16.35 31.45
C LEU A 799 -18.96 16.51 32.74
N VAL A 800 -17.63 16.48 32.67
CA VAL A 800 -16.76 16.74 33.83
C VAL A 800 -16.08 18.10 33.73
N GLY A 801 -16.49 18.96 32.79
CA GLY A 801 -15.90 20.29 32.58
C GLY A 801 -14.48 20.24 32.00
N ASN A 802 -14.22 19.28 31.11
CA ASN A 802 -12.98 19.16 30.33
C ASN A 802 -13.28 19.33 28.82
N ASP A 803 -13.93 20.44 28.45
CA ASP A 803 -14.37 20.73 27.07
C ASP A 803 -13.21 20.89 26.06
N ASP A 804 -12.00 21.21 26.56
CA ASP A 804 -10.78 21.33 25.76
C ASP A 804 -10.05 19.99 25.58
N HIS A 805 -10.56 18.90 26.17
CA HIS A 805 -9.96 17.57 26.11
C HIS A 805 -8.52 17.53 26.66
N GLY A 806 -8.23 18.36 27.66
CA GLY A 806 -6.97 18.38 28.39
C GLY A 806 -6.76 17.11 29.23
N ASP A 807 -5.61 17.00 29.87
CA ASP A 807 -5.11 15.80 30.55
C ASP A 807 -5.51 15.67 32.03
N SER A 808 -6.27 16.62 32.57
CA SER A 808 -6.58 16.69 34.01
C SER A 808 -7.64 15.69 34.49
N LYS A 809 -8.55 15.24 33.62
CA LYS A 809 -9.64 14.29 33.90
C LYS A 809 -10.31 13.87 32.61
N PHE A 810 -10.74 12.62 32.53
CA PHE A 810 -11.41 12.09 31.33
C PHE A 810 -12.77 11.51 31.68
N CYS A 811 -13.73 11.60 30.77
CA CYS A 811 -15.04 11.00 30.93
C CYS A 811 -15.41 10.14 29.70
N PHE A 812 -15.84 8.91 29.97
CA PHE A 812 -16.30 7.96 28.96
C PHE A 812 -17.65 7.42 29.38
N ALA A 813 -18.66 7.53 28.52
CA ALA A 813 -20.05 7.32 28.95
C ALA A 813 -20.92 6.64 27.90
N LYS A 814 -21.89 5.88 28.40
CA LYS A 814 -23.15 5.59 27.74
C LYS A 814 -24.22 6.40 28.50
N PRO A 815 -24.58 7.61 28.02
CA PRO A 815 -25.41 8.54 28.78
C PRO A 815 -26.72 7.91 29.25
N GLY A 816 -27.04 8.09 30.53
CA GLY A 816 -28.24 7.55 31.17
C GLY A 816 -28.09 6.13 31.69
N GLU A 817 -26.95 5.46 31.47
CA GLU A 817 -26.70 4.07 31.91
C GLU A 817 -25.43 3.94 32.74
N ILE A 818 -24.28 4.31 32.17
CA ILE A 818 -22.96 4.16 32.81
C ILE A 818 -22.02 5.30 32.44
N TYR A 819 -21.27 5.78 33.43
CA TYR A 819 -20.26 6.81 33.28
C TYR A 819 -18.97 6.37 33.97
N LEU A 820 -17.87 6.56 33.27
CA LEU A 820 -16.52 6.38 33.79
C LEU A 820 -15.86 7.75 33.85
N VAL A 821 -15.32 8.11 35.01
CA VAL A 821 -14.58 9.36 35.20
C VAL A 821 -13.19 9.03 35.72
N TYR A 822 -12.17 9.21 34.90
CA TYR A 822 -10.79 8.97 35.26
C TYR A 822 -10.15 10.26 35.78
N LEU A 823 -9.46 10.15 36.92
CA LEU A 823 -8.87 11.25 37.67
C LEU A 823 -7.37 10.96 37.83
N PRO A 824 -6.50 11.41 36.90
CA PRO A 824 -5.05 11.14 36.92
C PRO A 824 -4.31 11.56 38.21
N ASP A 825 -4.79 12.59 38.90
CA ASP A 825 -4.15 13.14 40.10
C ASP A 825 -4.99 12.97 41.38
N GLY A 826 -6.00 12.07 41.36
CA GLY A 826 -6.77 11.69 42.55
C GLY A 826 -7.76 12.73 43.10
N VAL A 827 -7.72 13.96 42.59
CA VAL A 827 -8.62 15.05 43.00
C VAL A 827 -10.10 14.72 42.75
N THR A 828 -10.99 15.17 43.64
CA THR A 828 -12.45 15.06 43.42
C THR A 828 -12.87 15.82 42.16
N SER A 829 -13.92 15.36 41.49
CA SER A 829 -14.57 16.06 40.38
C SER A 829 -16.08 16.13 40.57
N GLU A 830 -16.73 16.94 39.74
CA GLU A 830 -18.17 16.94 39.53
C GLU A 830 -18.50 16.26 38.20
N LEU A 831 -19.70 15.70 38.11
CA LEU A 831 -20.27 15.16 36.88
C LEU A 831 -21.62 15.83 36.61
N ASP A 832 -21.81 16.30 35.38
CA ASP A 832 -23.07 16.87 34.92
C ASP A 832 -24.03 15.77 34.47
N LEU A 833 -25.03 15.49 35.31
CA LEU A 833 -26.13 14.56 35.04
C LEU A 833 -27.45 15.32 34.77
N SER A 834 -27.40 16.61 34.44
CA SER A 834 -28.62 17.45 34.32
C SER A 834 -29.58 16.98 33.23
N ASN A 835 -29.09 16.25 32.23
CA ASN A 835 -29.89 15.76 31.10
C ASN A 835 -30.35 14.30 31.26
N VAL A 836 -30.14 13.67 32.41
CA VAL A 836 -30.54 12.28 32.66
C VAL A 836 -31.22 12.13 34.01
N ASP A 837 -32.22 11.26 34.07
CA ASP A 837 -32.93 10.94 35.31
C ASP A 837 -32.51 9.58 35.88
N GLY A 838 -32.77 9.39 37.17
CA GLY A 838 -32.56 8.14 37.89
C GLY A 838 -31.46 8.24 38.96
N SER A 839 -31.40 7.22 39.82
CA SER A 839 -30.32 7.10 40.81
C SER A 839 -29.15 6.35 40.20
N PHE A 840 -27.94 6.76 40.55
CA PHE A 840 -26.70 6.14 40.11
C PHE A 840 -25.87 5.75 41.31
N ARG A 841 -25.45 4.48 41.38
CA ARG A 841 -24.42 4.02 42.32
C ARG A 841 -23.05 4.50 41.89
N VAL A 842 -22.25 4.93 42.85
CA VAL A 842 -20.89 5.44 42.66
C VAL A 842 -19.89 4.47 43.29
N HIS A 843 -18.93 4.00 42.49
CA HIS A 843 -17.83 3.17 42.94
C HIS A 843 -16.49 3.69 42.41
N TRP A 844 -15.40 3.17 42.98
CA TRP A 844 -14.04 3.58 42.68
C TRP A 844 -13.20 2.36 42.32
N TYR A 845 -12.44 2.43 41.23
CA TYR A 845 -11.51 1.39 40.79
C TYR A 845 -10.07 1.91 40.87
N ASN A 846 -9.17 1.12 41.46
CA ASN A 846 -7.78 1.49 41.62
C ASN A 846 -6.97 1.03 40.38
N PRO A 847 -6.55 1.95 39.50
CA PRO A 847 -5.83 1.60 38.27
C PRO A 847 -4.40 1.09 38.52
N ARG A 848 -3.85 1.24 39.74
CA ARG A 848 -2.49 0.81 40.11
C ARG A 848 -2.42 -0.67 40.47
N VAL A 849 -3.45 -1.19 41.15
CA VAL A 849 -3.45 -2.56 41.70
C VAL A 849 -4.61 -3.41 41.19
N GLY A 850 -5.64 -2.81 40.60
CA GLY A 850 -6.85 -3.49 40.16
C GLY A 850 -7.70 -4.03 41.31
N GLY A 851 -8.47 -5.08 41.02
CA GLY A 851 -9.33 -5.76 42.00
C GLY A 851 -10.79 -5.29 41.98
N ASP A 852 -11.48 -5.47 43.10
CA ASP A 852 -12.91 -5.16 43.21
C ASP A 852 -13.17 -3.64 43.25
N LEU A 853 -14.37 -3.25 42.81
CA LEU A 853 -14.86 -1.88 42.95
C LEU A 853 -15.02 -1.50 44.44
N ALA A 854 -14.37 -0.41 44.84
CA ALA A 854 -14.40 0.13 46.20
C ALA A 854 -15.50 1.19 46.39
N THR A 855 -15.88 1.41 47.64
CA THR A 855 -16.85 2.46 48.02
C THR A 855 -16.11 3.71 48.47
N GLY A 856 -16.38 4.85 47.82
CA GLY A 856 -15.86 6.17 48.23
C GLY A 856 -16.75 6.86 49.27
N SER A 857 -16.52 8.16 49.48
CA SER A 857 -17.32 8.94 50.46
C SER A 857 -18.77 9.17 50.03
N ILE A 858 -19.06 9.10 48.73
CA ILE A 858 -20.41 9.16 48.14
C ILE A 858 -20.70 7.81 47.50
N LYS A 859 -21.86 7.21 47.85
CA LYS A 859 -22.28 5.88 47.37
C LYS A 859 -23.31 5.93 46.25
N SER A 860 -24.08 7.00 46.20
CA SER A 860 -25.14 7.19 45.21
C SER A 860 -25.38 8.68 44.96
N VAL A 861 -25.75 9.00 43.73
CA VAL A 861 -26.13 10.35 43.29
C VAL A 861 -27.44 10.30 42.51
N GLN A 862 -28.13 11.43 42.42
CA GLN A 862 -29.38 11.55 41.69
C GLN A 862 -29.16 12.35 40.40
N GLY A 863 -29.65 11.84 39.28
CA GLY A 863 -29.68 12.58 38.00
C GLY A 863 -30.59 13.80 38.05
N GLY A 864 -30.44 14.71 37.08
CA GLY A 864 -31.18 15.97 36.98
C GLY A 864 -30.41 17.20 37.46
N SER A 865 -29.16 17.03 37.93
CA SER A 865 -28.26 18.14 38.24
C SER A 865 -26.79 17.76 38.06
N LYS A 866 -25.89 18.75 38.23
CA LYS A 866 -24.48 18.47 38.54
C LYS A 866 -24.36 17.84 39.92
N VAL A 867 -23.46 16.87 40.06
CA VAL A 867 -23.26 16.12 41.31
C VAL A 867 -21.78 15.97 41.61
N ALA A 868 -21.42 16.04 42.90
CA ALA A 868 -20.08 15.72 43.37
C ALA A 868 -19.86 14.20 43.37
N LEU A 869 -18.67 13.76 42.97
CA LEU A 869 -18.30 12.33 42.95
C LEU A 869 -17.76 11.83 44.29
N GLY A 870 -17.36 12.74 45.18
CA GLY A 870 -16.81 12.44 46.49
C GLY A 870 -15.30 12.18 46.47
N ALA A 871 -14.77 11.77 47.61
CA ALA A 871 -13.36 11.47 47.78
C ALA A 871 -13.07 9.97 47.57
N ALA A 872 -11.88 9.68 47.04
CA ALA A 872 -11.38 8.33 46.89
C ALA A 872 -11.28 7.59 48.24
N PRO A 873 -11.37 6.25 48.25
CA PRO A 873 -11.32 5.48 49.50
C PRO A 873 -9.99 5.57 50.26
N GLN A 874 -8.89 5.76 49.53
CA GLN A 874 -7.51 5.89 50.02
C GLN A 874 -6.64 6.58 48.96
N ASP A 875 -5.41 6.96 49.32
CA ASP A 875 -4.41 7.56 48.41
C ASP A 875 -5.05 8.62 47.49
N ALA A 876 -5.65 9.64 48.12
CA ALA A 876 -6.51 10.61 47.44
C ALA A 876 -5.75 11.58 46.51
N ASP A 877 -4.41 11.53 46.54
CA ASP A 877 -3.48 12.22 45.66
C ASP A 877 -2.98 11.35 44.50
N GLU A 878 -3.45 10.10 44.40
CA GLU A 878 -3.11 9.16 43.34
C GLU A 878 -4.29 8.89 42.38
N ASP A 879 -4.02 8.34 41.21
CA ASP A 879 -5.03 8.18 40.14
C ASP A 879 -6.23 7.27 40.52
N TRP A 880 -7.45 7.63 40.12
CA TRP A 880 -8.62 6.78 40.34
C TRP A 880 -9.60 6.81 39.17
N LEU A 881 -10.30 5.70 38.96
CA LEU A 881 -11.44 5.64 38.06
C LEU A 881 -12.75 5.56 38.85
N VAL A 882 -13.59 6.57 38.72
CA VAL A 882 -14.94 6.57 39.27
C VAL A 882 -15.90 5.90 38.29
N VAL A 883 -16.70 4.97 38.78
CA VAL A 883 -17.69 4.20 38.01
C VAL A 883 -19.08 4.55 38.53
N LEU A 884 -19.89 5.20 37.70
CA LEU A 884 -21.30 5.46 38.00
C LEU A 884 -22.18 4.54 37.17
N ARG A 885 -23.08 3.80 37.81
CA ARG A 885 -24.06 2.95 37.13
C ARG A 885 -25.46 3.27 37.59
N LYS A 886 -26.38 3.40 36.64
CA LYS A 886 -27.81 3.54 36.95
C LYS A 886 -28.30 2.31 37.69
N ASP A 887 -29.15 2.53 38.70
CA ASP A 887 -29.79 1.48 39.48
C ASP A 887 -30.83 0.68 38.71
#